data_AF-A0A0Q7U118-F1
#
_entry.id   AF-A0A0Q7U118-F1
#
_cell.length_a   1.000
_cell.length_b   1.000
_cell.length_c   1.000
_cell.angle_alpha   90.00
_cell.angle_beta   90.00
_cell.angle_gamma   90.00
#
_symmetry.space_group_name_H-M   'P 1'
#
loop_
_entity.id
_entity.type
_entity.pdbx_description
1 polymer ?
#
loop_
_entity_poly.entity_id
_entity_poly.type
_entity_poly.pdbx_seq_one_letter_code
_entity_poly.pdbx_strand_id
1 'polypeptide(L)'
;MYRALLQLYRFHPALSTQVARYYSQFHPQTAQRSLWKKTPFRNSAPRAAAHLLFDLKQYESSIALIERYDLQLKDVHFLWLLGRSYFELGRVEDAAACAKLWPKTQLSDPFMMQTLAHFLLLAGKEESRAAELLRGAAQLVPELWRPHQNLSAREPWAYIPTAIDFLAGARGLLFDAYNYLGQRTEHIGRGELSCRLYASALRCQGTLRKQFERQMALTTSTGVVASSVKNGTSAGKANAIVSDECVAFLAELGIELKDLRILPVEWTTQIGHEGMIDILLRMQDLGWWRGRPVILARPQSVANHLLLSLFDQKAPVLVAGVNVDAAIWGELASLQRMYGLNFKAFQAPSSEVSLWQEAGALLMNEWEADGRGHPMRDAFDKLVASTSMVRQIVERARSGWGMSLGDWYVCLHLRDASHYGERRGAGQTHRNSDVQTYLEAIKYITSQGGWVIKLGGPRSPELPKMDRLIDYARSDERSELFDLHLLRNCKFFIGTTSGLTNVAVSFGIPSALVNCITTDAQLWGDQVRFVLKTVRLPAGDEVTQRELTSTPWRWRVFSSEVLAANGAVLQDNTADEVLEIVKQVDALARGDERAYSEKLGGADELLSKWTASLAFSHFYGNATPSLYFLKKHAAKFLK
;
A
#
# COMPACT_ATOMS: atom_id res chain seq x y z
N MET A 1 16.03 25.16 31.28
CA MET A 1 16.71 23.87 31.02
C MET A 1 16.63 22.94 32.22
N TYR A 2 17.39 23.13 33.31
CA TYR A 2 17.41 22.20 34.48
C TYR A 2 16.02 21.92 35.07
N ARG A 3 15.15 22.92 35.27
CA ARG A 3 13.77 22.71 35.78
C ARG A 3 12.82 22.01 34.79
N ALA A 4 12.98 22.23 33.48
CA ALA A 4 12.16 21.60 32.45
C ALA A 4 12.63 20.15 32.18
N LEU A 5 13.94 19.94 32.18
CA LEU A 5 14.56 18.61 32.18
C LEU A 5 14.23 17.85 33.47
N LEU A 6 14.17 18.50 34.64
CA LEU A 6 13.73 17.88 35.89
C LEU A 6 12.25 17.52 35.88
N GLN A 7 11.39 18.30 35.21
CA GLN A 7 10.00 17.93 35.01
C GLN A 7 9.87 16.76 34.03
N LEU A 8 10.57 16.80 32.89
CA LEU A 8 10.67 15.65 31.96
C LEU A 8 11.25 14.40 32.64
N TYR A 9 12.25 14.56 33.51
CA TYR A 9 12.87 13.49 34.30
C TYR A 9 11.92 12.92 35.36
N ARG A 10 11.06 13.76 35.96
CA ARG A 10 10.02 13.32 36.90
C ARG A 10 8.95 12.46 36.26
N PHE A 11 8.61 12.70 34.98
CA PHE A 11 7.58 11.93 34.27
C PHE A 11 8.16 10.79 33.43
N HIS A 12 9.38 10.93 32.90
CA HIS A 12 10.00 9.98 31.97
C HIS A 12 11.55 9.97 32.10
N PRO A 13 12.12 9.22 33.08
CA PRO A 13 13.56 9.22 33.38
C PRO A 13 14.47 8.83 32.20
N ALA A 14 13.99 7.97 31.30
CA ALA A 14 14.76 7.44 30.17
C ALA A 14 15.05 8.44 29.02
N LEU A 15 14.34 9.58 28.98
CA LEU A 15 14.42 10.52 27.84
C LEU A 15 15.58 11.52 27.92
N SER A 16 16.12 11.77 29.11
CA SER A 16 17.10 12.86 29.34
C SER A 16 18.43 12.67 28.59
N THR A 17 18.91 11.43 28.47
CA THR A 17 20.18 11.10 27.79
C THR A 17 20.06 11.18 26.27
N GLN A 18 18.87 10.91 25.71
CA GLN A 18 18.60 11.03 24.28
C GLN A 18 18.43 12.48 23.83
N VAL A 19 17.76 13.33 24.64
CA VAL A 19 17.66 14.78 24.39
C VAL A 19 19.04 15.42 24.27
N ALA A 20 19.96 15.08 25.17
CA ALA A 20 21.32 15.62 25.17
C ALA A 20 22.16 15.17 23.96
N ARG A 21 21.96 13.92 23.49
CA ARG A 21 22.61 13.38 22.28
C ARG A 21 22.04 13.98 20.99
N TYR A 22 20.72 14.10 20.88
CA TYR A 22 20.07 14.69 19.71
C TYR A 22 20.51 16.15 19.52
N TYR A 23 20.54 16.94 20.60
CA TYR A 23 20.92 18.36 20.51
C TYR A 23 22.39 18.60 20.14
N SER A 24 23.29 17.70 20.54
CA SER A 24 24.73 17.77 20.21
C SER A 24 25.02 17.35 18.77
N GLN A 25 24.12 16.60 18.14
CA GLN A 25 24.28 16.09 16.77
C GLN A 25 23.90 17.14 15.70
N PHE A 26 22.94 18.03 15.98
CA PHE A 26 22.44 19.03 15.02
C PHE A 26 23.03 20.44 15.20
N HIS A 27 23.73 20.71 16.32
CA HIS A 27 24.35 22.02 16.59
C HIS A 27 25.79 21.88 17.13
N PRO A 28 26.76 21.46 16.29
CA PRO A 28 28.14 21.23 16.74
C PRO A 28 28.89 22.50 17.16
N GLN A 29 28.49 23.68 16.68
CA GLN A 29 29.20 24.94 16.94
C GLN A 29 28.88 25.59 18.29
N THR A 30 27.87 25.13 19.03
CA THR A 30 27.48 25.67 20.35
C THR A 30 28.03 24.86 21.54
N ALA A 31 28.95 23.91 21.27
CA ALA A 31 29.57 23.06 22.29
C ALA A 31 30.55 23.80 23.25
N GLN A 32 30.81 25.10 23.03
CA GLN A 32 31.62 25.89 23.97
C GLN A 32 30.78 26.39 25.14
N ARG A 33 31.14 25.91 26.35
CA ARG A 33 30.52 26.23 27.66
C ARG A 33 30.41 27.73 28.00
N SER A 34 31.04 28.65 27.26
CA SER A 34 31.10 30.08 27.59
C SER A 34 30.10 30.98 26.84
N LEU A 35 29.44 30.51 25.78
CA LEU A 35 28.47 31.31 25.00
C LEU A 35 27.04 31.31 25.60
N TRP A 36 26.81 30.60 26.69
CA TRP A 36 25.49 30.32 27.28
C TRP A 36 24.84 31.49 28.03
N LYS A 37 25.50 32.67 28.08
CA LYS A 37 25.10 33.78 28.95
C LYS A 37 24.48 35.00 28.24
N LYS A 38 24.30 35.02 26.91
CA LYS A 38 23.63 36.14 26.25
C LYS A 38 22.66 35.68 25.13
N THR A 39 21.35 35.69 25.45
CA THR A 39 20.13 35.66 24.58
C THR A 39 19.87 34.36 23.78
N PRO A 40 18.64 33.99 23.32
CA PRO A 40 17.27 33.94 23.87
C PRO A 40 16.85 32.48 24.21
N PHE A 41 17.12 31.98 25.41
CA PHE A 41 16.97 30.55 25.76
C PHE A 41 15.57 30.11 26.24
N ARG A 42 14.56 30.99 26.25
CA ARG A 42 13.22 30.68 26.79
C ARG A 42 12.33 29.87 25.83
N ASN A 43 12.56 29.96 24.52
CA ASN A 43 11.69 29.32 23.50
C ASN A 43 12.29 28.06 22.86
N SER A 44 13.62 27.86 22.90
CA SER A 44 14.29 26.75 22.20
C SER A 44 14.15 25.39 22.89
N ALA A 45 14.11 25.36 24.23
CA ALA A 45 13.98 24.10 24.99
C ALA A 45 12.58 23.45 24.87
N PRO A 46 11.46 24.21 24.95
CA PRO A 46 10.14 23.64 24.68
C PRO A 46 9.99 23.14 23.25
N ARG A 47 10.62 23.81 22.27
CA ARG A 47 10.57 23.40 20.85
C ARG A 47 11.21 22.04 20.64
N ALA A 48 12.44 21.85 21.14
CA ALA A 48 13.13 20.56 21.04
C ALA A 48 12.40 19.43 21.79
N ALA A 49 11.81 19.73 22.94
CA ALA A 49 11.03 18.75 23.70
C ALA A 49 9.76 18.32 22.95
N ALA A 50 9.01 19.27 22.37
CA ALA A 50 7.83 18.96 21.55
C ALA A 50 8.19 18.10 20.33
N HIS A 51 9.27 18.45 19.63
CA HIS A 51 9.80 17.65 18.52
C HIS A 51 10.15 16.22 18.93
N LEU A 52 10.88 16.06 20.04
CA LEU A 52 11.25 14.73 20.50
C LEU A 52 10.01 13.89 20.87
N LEU A 53 9.03 14.49 21.55
CA LEU A 53 7.78 13.81 21.86
C LEU A 53 7.04 13.39 20.58
N PHE A 54 7.00 14.26 19.57
CA PHE A 54 6.45 13.94 18.26
C PHE A 54 7.21 12.78 17.58
N ASP A 55 8.54 12.82 17.53
CA ASP A 55 9.38 11.79 16.91
C ASP A 55 9.26 10.43 17.64
N LEU A 56 8.97 10.46 18.94
CA LEU A 56 8.67 9.28 19.76
C LEU A 56 7.20 8.83 19.69
N LYS A 57 6.41 9.43 18.79
CA LYS A 57 4.97 9.19 18.62
C LYS A 57 4.13 9.46 19.88
N GLN A 58 4.64 10.28 20.81
CA GLN A 58 3.92 10.73 22.01
C GLN A 58 3.12 12.00 21.69
N TYR A 59 2.19 11.90 20.74
CA TYR A 59 1.48 13.04 20.16
C TYR A 59 0.64 13.81 21.19
N GLU A 60 -0.10 13.12 22.06
CA GLU A 60 -0.88 13.75 23.14
C GLU A 60 0.02 14.52 24.11
N SER A 61 1.19 13.98 24.46
CA SER A 61 2.15 14.68 25.30
C SER A 61 2.77 15.91 24.61
N SER A 62 3.01 15.82 23.30
CA SER A 62 3.46 16.96 22.48
C SER A 62 2.41 18.08 22.48
N ILE A 63 1.13 17.73 22.27
CA ILE A 63 0.00 18.67 22.31
C ILE A 63 -0.09 19.34 23.69
N ALA A 64 -0.14 18.55 24.75
CA ALA A 64 -0.26 19.05 26.12
C ALA A 64 0.91 19.99 26.50
N LEU A 65 2.12 19.70 26.03
CA LEU A 65 3.27 20.58 26.22
C LEU A 65 3.07 21.93 25.51
N ILE A 66 2.63 21.92 24.26
CA ILE A 66 2.43 23.13 23.45
C ILE A 66 1.32 24.01 24.07
N GLU A 67 0.18 23.41 24.41
CA GLU A 67 -0.99 24.09 24.98
C GLU A 67 -0.70 24.67 26.37
N ARG A 68 -0.04 23.90 27.25
CA ARG A 68 0.25 24.32 28.63
C ARG A 68 1.05 25.62 28.71
N TYR A 69 1.95 25.84 27.76
CA TYR A 69 2.80 27.01 27.72
C TYR A 69 2.26 28.11 26.78
N ASP A 70 1.07 27.92 26.21
CA ASP A 70 0.43 28.84 25.27
C ASP A 70 1.43 29.29 24.17
N LEU A 71 2.14 28.31 23.61
CA LEU A 71 3.25 28.57 22.69
C LEU A 71 2.80 28.65 21.24
N GLN A 72 1.65 28.06 20.91
CA GLN A 72 1.16 27.97 19.55
C GLN A 72 0.89 29.35 18.92
N LEU A 73 0.38 30.32 19.69
CA LEU A 73 0.13 31.67 19.17
C LEU A 73 1.41 32.49 18.94
N LYS A 74 2.54 32.01 19.46
CA LYS A 74 3.81 32.75 19.48
C LYS A 74 4.83 32.21 18.49
N ASP A 75 4.61 31.04 17.90
CA ASP A 75 5.58 30.37 17.02
C ASP A 75 4.92 29.41 16.02
N VAL A 76 5.17 29.64 14.73
CA VAL A 76 4.69 28.80 13.63
C VAL A 76 5.16 27.35 13.71
N HIS A 77 6.31 27.07 14.31
CA HIS A 77 6.81 25.70 14.45
C HIS A 77 5.97 24.90 15.45
N PHE A 78 5.46 25.53 16.50
CA PHE A 78 4.54 24.86 17.41
C PHE A 78 3.19 24.63 16.76
N LEU A 79 2.67 25.56 15.96
CA LEU A 79 1.46 25.33 15.16
C LEU A 79 1.64 24.17 14.18
N TRP A 80 2.82 24.06 13.57
CA TRP A 80 3.16 22.95 12.69
C TRP A 80 3.17 21.61 13.42
N LEU A 81 3.88 21.52 14.55
CA LEU A 81 3.89 20.32 15.38
C LEU A 81 2.52 19.95 15.95
N LEU A 82 1.75 20.95 16.40
CA LEU A 82 0.42 20.77 16.97
C LEU A 82 -0.54 20.17 15.93
N GLY A 83 -0.62 20.80 14.76
CA GLY A 83 -1.46 20.32 13.67
C GLY A 83 -1.06 18.93 13.18
N ARG A 84 0.26 18.65 13.08
CA ARG A 84 0.74 17.30 12.76
C ARG A 84 0.39 16.29 13.85
N SER A 85 0.51 16.64 15.12
CA SER A 85 0.16 15.75 16.24
C SER A 85 -1.32 15.39 16.21
N TYR A 86 -2.21 16.37 16.01
CA TYR A 86 -3.65 16.08 15.83
C TYR A 86 -3.91 15.20 14.61
N PHE A 87 -3.24 15.46 13.49
CA PHE A 87 -3.39 14.65 12.29
C PHE A 87 -2.98 13.19 12.53
N GLU A 88 -1.82 12.94 13.14
CA GLU A 88 -1.35 11.57 13.45
C GLU A 88 -2.25 10.83 14.45
N LEU A 89 -3.01 11.56 15.28
CA LEU A 89 -4.02 11.02 16.19
C LEU A 89 -5.39 10.78 15.53
N GLY A 90 -5.54 11.04 14.22
CA GLY A 90 -6.84 10.92 13.55
C GLY A 90 -7.80 12.09 13.81
N ARG A 91 -7.37 13.14 14.51
CA ARG A 91 -8.13 14.36 14.82
C ARG A 91 -8.02 15.37 13.69
N VAL A 92 -8.52 14.97 12.51
CA VAL A 92 -8.35 15.70 11.25
C VAL A 92 -8.97 17.10 11.30
N GLU A 93 -10.10 17.24 11.98
CA GLU A 93 -10.81 18.50 12.15
C GLU A 93 -9.99 19.51 12.97
N ASP A 94 -9.29 19.05 14.01
CA ASP A 94 -8.39 19.87 14.83
C ASP A 94 -7.11 20.26 14.06
N ALA A 95 -6.56 19.32 13.27
CA ALA A 95 -5.44 19.61 12.38
C ALA A 95 -5.81 20.67 11.33
N ALA A 96 -6.99 20.56 10.73
CA ALA A 96 -7.52 21.54 9.80
C ALA A 96 -7.79 22.90 10.48
N ALA A 97 -8.27 22.91 11.73
CA ALA A 97 -8.46 24.13 12.51
C ALA A 97 -7.13 24.85 12.77
N CYS A 98 -6.03 24.12 12.98
CA CYS A 98 -4.70 24.71 13.16
C CYS A 98 -4.28 25.57 11.97
N ALA A 99 -4.66 25.22 10.73
CA ALA A 99 -4.32 25.99 9.54
C ALA A 99 -4.81 27.46 9.60
N LYS A 100 -5.91 27.73 10.32
CA LYS A 100 -6.45 29.08 10.49
C LYS A 100 -5.60 29.96 11.42
N LEU A 101 -4.81 29.33 12.30
CA LEU A 101 -3.94 30.01 13.25
C LEU A 101 -2.57 30.36 12.64
N TRP A 102 -2.23 29.79 11.48
CA TRP A 102 -0.97 30.09 10.82
C TRP A 102 -0.93 31.54 10.35
N PRO A 103 0.23 32.21 10.52
CA PRO A 103 0.37 33.60 10.10
C PRO A 103 0.16 33.71 8.58
N LYS A 104 -0.42 34.83 8.14
CA LYS A 104 -0.59 35.13 6.70
C LYS A 104 0.72 35.51 5.99
N THR A 105 1.82 35.62 6.74
CA THR A 105 3.15 35.91 6.20
C THR A 105 3.67 34.75 5.36
N GLN A 106 4.53 35.06 4.40
CA GLN A 106 5.20 34.06 3.58
C GLN A 106 6.02 33.12 4.47
N LEU A 107 5.79 31.81 4.31
CA LEU A 107 6.62 30.78 4.90
C LEU A 107 7.91 30.64 4.09
N SER A 108 9.00 30.21 4.71
CA SER A 108 10.26 29.91 4.02
C SER A 108 10.62 28.43 4.03
N ASP A 109 9.98 27.64 4.90
CA ASP A 109 10.22 26.21 5.00
C ASP A 109 9.27 25.42 4.07
N PRO A 110 9.78 24.62 3.12
CA PRO A 110 8.97 23.91 2.13
C PRO A 110 8.09 22.82 2.76
N PHE A 111 8.53 22.17 3.84
CA PHE A 111 7.74 21.11 4.50
C PHE A 111 6.58 21.69 5.30
N MET A 112 6.78 22.86 5.90
CA MET A 112 5.73 23.66 6.53
C MET A 112 4.70 24.13 5.50
N MET A 113 5.15 24.62 4.34
CA MET A 113 4.25 24.98 3.23
C MET A 113 3.39 23.80 2.79
N GLN A 114 4.00 22.63 2.55
CA GLN A 114 3.26 21.41 2.19
C GLN A 114 2.26 21.00 3.28
N THR A 115 2.68 21.03 4.55
CA THR A 115 1.82 20.66 5.66
C THR A 115 0.61 21.59 5.77
N LEU A 116 0.82 22.90 5.66
CA LEU A 116 -0.27 23.88 5.65
C LEU A 116 -1.20 23.65 4.45
N ALA A 117 -0.64 23.43 3.25
CA ALA A 117 -1.44 23.10 2.07
C ALA A 117 -2.32 21.87 2.32
N HIS A 118 -1.76 20.80 2.88
CA HIS A 118 -2.50 19.58 3.21
C HIS A 118 -3.66 19.86 4.19
N PHE A 119 -3.44 20.65 5.25
CA PHE A 119 -4.51 20.99 6.19
C PHE A 119 -5.59 21.89 5.57
N LEU A 120 -5.22 22.80 4.66
CA LEU A 120 -6.16 23.61 3.89
C LEU A 120 -7.02 22.75 2.96
N LEU A 121 -6.45 21.72 2.33
CA LEU A 121 -7.18 20.77 1.50
C LEU A 121 -8.14 19.91 2.33
N LEU A 122 -7.73 19.47 3.52
CA LEU A 122 -8.60 18.74 4.46
C LEU A 122 -9.76 19.61 4.96
N ALA A 123 -9.56 20.93 5.10
CA ALA A 123 -10.64 21.87 5.41
C ALA A 123 -11.63 22.11 4.25
N GLY A 124 -11.27 21.74 3.02
CA GLY A 124 -12.15 21.67 1.86
C GLY A 124 -12.57 23.01 1.23
N LYS A 125 -11.89 24.14 1.52
CA LYS A 125 -12.31 25.48 1.05
C LYS A 125 -11.20 26.36 0.46
N GLU A 126 -9.99 25.85 0.30
CA GLU A 126 -8.78 26.68 0.11
C GLU A 126 -7.82 26.09 -0.95
N GLU A 127 -8.34 25.47 -2.02
CA GLU A 127 -7.53 24.83 -3.07
C GLU A 127 -6.50 25.79 -3.71
N SER A 128 -6.89 27.03 -4.01
CA SER A 128 -6.00 28.01 -4.64
C SER A 128 -4.79 28.33 -3.76
N ARG A 129 -5.02 28.60 -2.47
CA ARG A 129 -3.96 28.86 -1.50
C ARG A 129 -3.09 27.63 -1.26
N ALA A 130 -3.68 26.45 -1.21
CA ALA A 130 -2.94 25.20 -1.12
C ALA A 130 -2.02 25.01 -2.33
N ALA A 131 -2.50 25.26 -3.55
CA ALA A 131 -1.70 25.15 -4.76
C ALA A 131 -0.53 26.15 -4.82
N GLU A 132 -0.73 27.38 -4.32
CA GLU A 132 0.34 28.38 -4.19
C GLU A 132 1.43 27.91 -3.23
N LEU A 133 1.04 27.39 -2.07
CA LEU A 133 1.97 26.84 -1.08
C LEU A 133 2.74 25.63 -1.62
N LEU A 134 2.06 24.70 -2.30
CA LEU A 134 2.69 23.53 -2.93
C LEU A 134 3.69 23.95 -4.00
N ARG A 135 3.34 24.96 -4.82
CA ARG A 135 4.25 25.50 -5.84
C ARG A 135 5.47 26.15 -5.20
N GLY A 136 5.28 26.97 -4.17
CA GLY A 136 6.37 27.59 -3.43
C GLY A 136 7.31 26.54 -2.82
N ALA A 137 6.76 25.47 -2.25
CA ALA A 137 7.56 24.37 -1.72
C ALA A 137 8.38 23.67 -2.82
N ALA A 138 7.75 23.37 -3.96
CA ALA A 138 8.41 22.68 -5.06
C ALA A 138 9.44 23.55 -5.81
N GLN A 139 9.34 24.88 -5.73
CA GLN A 139 10.39 25.78 -6.22
C GLN A 139 11.64 25.76 -5.33
N LEU A 140 11.48 25.54 -4.03
CA LEU A 140 12.59 25.41 -3.08
C LEU A 140 13.22 24.02 -3.11
N VAL A 141 12.42 22.99 -3.38
CA VAL A 141 12.81 21.58 -3.39
C VAL A 141 12.25 20.92 -4.65
N PRO A 142 13.02 20.86 -5.76
CA PRO A 142 12.55 20.37 -7.05
C PRO A 142 11.98 18.94 -7.03
N GLU A 143 12.40 18.09 -6.11
CA GLU A 143 11.92 16.72 -5.96
C GLU A 143 10.44 16.65 -5.56
N LEU A 144 9.88 17.75 -5.04
CA LEU A 144 8.45 17.84 -4.72
C LEU A 144 7.57 18.01 -5.98
N TRP A 145 8.16 18.22 -7.16
CA TRP A 145 7.47 18.11 -8.45
C TRP A 145 7.29 16.66 -8.89
N ARG A 146 7.79 15.68 -8.15
CA ARG A 146 7.61 14.27 -8.50
C ARG A 146 6.14 13.88 -8.47
N PRO A 147 5.58 13.32 -9.55
CA PRO A 147 4.25 12.75 -9.50
C PRO A 147 4.20 11.58 -8.51
N HIS A 148 3.13 11.52 -7.73
CA HIS A 148 3.03 10.56 -6.65
C HIS A 148 1.59 10.11 -6.46
N GLN A 149 1.39 8.78 -6.46
CA GLN A 149 0.10 8.19 -6.16
C GLN A 149 0.13 7.39 -4.86
N ASN A 150 1.27 6.77 -4.51
CA ASN A 150 1.41 6.01 -3.27
C ASN A 150 2.82 6.07 -2.66
N LEU A 151 2.91 6.00 -1.32
CA LEU A 151 4.19 5.96 -0.60
C LEU A 151 5.05 4.71 -0.91
N SER A 152 4.49 3.65 -1.53
CA SER A 152 5.20 2.40 -1.81
C SER A 152 6.37 2.55 -2.80
N ALA A 153 6.31 3.51 -3.72
CA ALA A 153 7.35 3.78 -4.73
C ALA A 153 8.41 4.82 -4.32
N ARG A 154 8.61 5.04 -3.01
CA ARG A 154 9.49 6.11 -2.53
C ARG A 154 10.96 5.72 -2.59
N GLU A 155 11.62 6.11 -3.67
CA GLU A 155 13.04 6.47 -3.59
C GLU A 155 13.17 7.91 -3.06
N PRO A 156 14.04 8.16 -2.07
CA PRO A 156 14.26 9.50 -1.56
C PRO A 156 15.31 10.22 -2.43
N TRP A 157 14.90 11.32 -3.08
CA TRP A 157 15.78 12.40 -3.57
C TRP A 157 16.53 12.26 -4.91
N ALA A 158 15.92 11.64 -5.94
CA ALA A 158 16.54 11.54 -7.28
C ALA A 158 15.58 11.82 -8.45
N TYR A 159 14.56 12.66 -8.25
CA TYR A 159 13.63 13.01 -9.34
C TYR A 159 14.02 14.32 -10.02
N ILE A 160 14.18 14.27 -11.34
CA ILE A 160 14.44 15.44 -12.18
C ILE A 160 13.14 15.82 -12.87
N PRO A 161 12.55 17.00 -12.57
CA PRO A 161 11.30 17.41 -13.18
C PRO A 161 11.44 17.65 -14.69
N THR A 162 10.44 17.24 -15.45
CA THR A 162 10.36 17.46 -16.90
C THR A 162 9.53 18.70 -17.22
N ALA A 163 9.54 19.14 -18.48
CA ALA A 163 8.67 20.22 -18.97
C ALA A 163 7.17 19.94 -18.69
N ILE A 164 6.78 18.67 -18.69
CA ILE A 164 5.41 18.22 -18.44
C ILE A 164 5.00 18.48 -16.99
N ASP A 165 5.92 18.34 -16.02
CA ASP A 165 5.64 18.62 -14.61
C ASP A 165 5.32 20.11 -14.38
N PHE A 166 6.12 20.99 -15.00
CA PHE A 166 5.89 22.43 -14.94
C PHE A 166 4.59 22.83 -15.63
N LEU A 167 4.26 22.18 -16.76
CA LEU A 167 3.03 22.41 -17.50
C LEU A 167 1.79 21.98 -16.69
N ALA A 168 1.86 20.87 -15.97
CA ALA A 168 0.77 20.42 -15.10
C ALA A 168 0.44 21.44 -13.99
N GLY A 169 1.46 22.21 -13.56
CA GLY A 169 1.31 23.39 -12.72
C GLY A 169 0.51 23.15 -11.43
N ALA A 170 -0.37 24.10 -11.10
CA ALA A 170 -1.18 24.02 -9.87
C ALA A 170 -2.05 22.77 -9.79
N ARG A 171 -2.63 22.34 -10.91
CA ARG A 171 -3.51 21.17 -10.95
C ARG A 171 -2.72 19.87 -10.77
N GLY A 172 -1.51 19.77 -11.33
CA GLY A 172 -0.61 18.63 -11.12
C GLY A 172 -0.23 18.48 -9.66
N LEU A 173 0.17 19.58 -9.00
CA LEU A 173 0.52 19.58 -7.59
C LEU A 173 -0.68 19.21 -6.68
N LEU A 174 -1.88 19.68 -7.02
CA LEU A 174 -3.10 19.29 -6.31
C LEU A 174 -3.43 17.80 -6.50
N PHE A 175 -3.27 17.26 -7.70
CA PHE A 175 -3.43 15.82 -7.97
C PHE A 175 -2.53 14.99 -7.03
N ASP A 176 -1.24 15.33 -6.95
CA ASP A 176 -0.29 14.62 -6.09
C ASP A 176 -0.63 14.76 -4.60
N ALA A 177 -0.98 15.98 -4.17
CA ALA A 177 -1.34 16.26 -2.79
C ALA A 177 -2.61 15.51 -2.36
N TYR A 178 -3.63 15.42 -3.23
CA TYR A 178 -4.84 14.66 -2.95
C TYR A 178 -4.60 13.16 -2.85
N ASN A 179 -3.77 12.59 -3.72
CA ASN A 179 -3.39 11.17 -3.61
C ASN A 179 -2.61 10.90 -2.32
N TYR A 180 -1.64 11.75 -2.00
CA TYR A 180 -0.87 11.66 -0.76
C TYR A 180 -1.78 11.74 0.48
N LEU A 181 -2.68 12.73 0.52
CA LEU A 181 -3.63 12.90 1.61
C LEU A 181 -4.60 11.73 1.72
N GLY A 182 -5.16 11.26 0.60
CA GLY A 182 -6.06 10.11 0.59
C GLY A 182 -5.43 8.91 1.30
N GLN A 183 -4.19 8.59 0.93
CA GLN A 183 -3.44 7.52 1.56
C GLN A 183 -3.14 7.81 3.04
N ARG A 184 -2.68 9.02 3.37
CA ARG A 184 -2.36 9.36 4.76
C ARG A 184 -3.57 9.32 5.68
N THR A 185 -4.77 9.63 5.19
CA THR A 185 -6.00 9.51 5.96
C THR A 185 -6.38 8.05 6.26
N GLU A 186 -6.15 7.11 5.34
CA GLU A 186 -6.27 5.68 5.64
C GLU A 186 -5.31 5.26 6.76
N HIS A 187 -4.06 5.73 6.70
CA HIS A 187 -3.01 5.33 7.64
C HIS A 187 -3.28 5.71 9.10
N ILE A 188 -4.06 6.77 9.33
CA ILE A 188 -4.46 7.26 10.66
C ILE A 188 -5.86 6.78 11.06
N GLY A 189 -6.44 5.83 10.31
CA GLY A 189 -7.76 5.25 10.60
C GLY A 189 -8.96 6.13 10.24
N ARG A 190 -8.78 7.08 9.32
CA ARG A 190 -9.81 8.01 8.80
C ARG A 190 -10.06 7.77 7.31
N GLY A 191 -10.08 6.52 6.89
CA GLY A 191 -10.19 6.15 5.47
C GLY A 191 -11.51 6.54 4.83
N GLU A 192 -12.56 6.88 5.58
CA GLU A 192 -13.78 7.48 5.04
C GLU A 192 -13.54 8.84 4.38
N LEU A 193 -12.43 9.51 4.69
CA LEU A 193 -12.00 10.74 4.01
C LEU A 193 -11.30 10.44 2.68
N SER A 194 -10.66 9.27 2.57
CA SER A 194 -9.79 8.91 1.44
C SER A 194 -10.54 8.91 0.11
N CYS A 195 -11.73 8.32 0.04
CA CYS A 195 -12.54 8.27 -1.19
C CYS A 195 -12.79 9.66 -1.78
N ARG A 196 -13.11 10.65 -0.94
CA ARG A 196 -13.35 12.03 -1.40
C ARG A 196 -12.08 12.71 -1.87
N LEU A 197 -10.95 12.43 -1.22
CA LEU A 197 -9.64 12.96 -1.59
C LEU A 197 -9.19 12.36 -2.93
N TYR A 198 -9.28 11.05 -3.12
CA TYR A 198 -8.97 10.43 -4.41
C TYR A 198 -9.92 10.86 -5.53
N ALA A 199 -11.22 11.03 -5.25
CA ALA A 199 -12.13 11.63 -6.22
C ALA A 199 -11.69 13.04 -6.64
N SER A 200 -11.11 13.81 -5.71
CA SER A 200 -10.53 15.13 -6.02
C SER A 200 -9.26 15.04 -6.85
N ALA A 201 -8.42 14.02 -6.61
CA ALA A 201 -7.29 13.70 -7.48
C ALA A 201 -7.77 13.36 -8.91
N LEU A 202 -8.72 12.45 -9.08
CA LEU A 202 -9.24 12.07 -10.40
C LEU A 202 -9.89 13.24 -11.15
N ARG A 203 -10.57 14.16 -10.45
CA ARG A 203 -11.05 15.43 -11.04
C ARG A 203 -9.89 16.30 -11.56
N CYS A 204 -8.79 16.39 -10.82
CA CYS A 204 -7.60 17.11 -11.26
C CYS A 204 -6.98 16.43 -12.50
N GLN A 205 -6.81 15.11 -12.49
CA GLN A 205 -6.30 14.33 -13.62
C GLN A 205 -7.17 14.52 -14.88
N GLY A 206 -8.49 14.40 -14.78
CA GLY A 206 -9.40 14.59 -15.91
C GLY A 206 -9.35 16.01 -16.50
N THR A 207 -9.15 17.02 -15.64
CA THR A 207 -8.97 18.42 -16.10
C THR A 207 -7.62 18.61 -16.78
N LEU A 208 -6.54 18.09 -16.19
CA LEU A 208 -5.19 18.13 -16.75
C LEU A 208 -5.15 17.48 -18.12
N ARG A 209 -5.74 16.29 -18.26
CA ARG A 209 -5.80 15.57 -19.53
C ARG A 209 -6.45 16.41 -20.64
N LYS A 210 -7.61 17.02 -20.36
CA LYS A 210 -8.30 17.90 -21.33
C LYS A 210 -7.46 19.14 -21.69
N GLN A 211 -6.75 19.72 -20.73
CA GLN A 211 -5.87 20.88 -20.99
C GLN A 211 -4.69 20.47 -21.87
N PHE A 212 -4.08 19.33 -21.56
CA PHE A 212 -2.94 18.77 -22.28
C PHE A 212 -3.31 18.42 -23.73
N GLU A 213 -4.41 17.71 -23.95
CA GLU A 213 -4.91 17.35 -25.29
C GLU A 213 -5.20 18.60 -26.15
N ARG A 214 -5.77 19.66 -25.55
CA ARG A 214 -5.98 20.95 -26.25
C ARG A 214 -4.67 21.62 -26.65
N GLN A 215 -3.69 21.65 -25.75
CA GLN A 215 -2.38 22.24 -26.05
C GLN A 215 -1.65 21.46 -27.15
N MET A 216 -1.75 20.13 -27.15
CA MET A 216 -1.15 19.29 -28.19
C MET A 216 -1.81 19.49 -29.56
N ALA A 217 -3.15 19.66 -29.60
CA ALA A 217 -3.86 20.00 -30.83
C ALA A 217 -3.49 21.40 -31.37
N LEU A 218 -3.24 22.37 -30.49
CA LEU A 218 -2.78 23.71 -30.90
C LEU A 218 -1.35 23.68 -31.45
N THR A 219 -0.49 22.84 -30.88
CA THR A 219 0.93 22.73 -31.31
C THR A 219 1.04 22.08 -32.70
N THR A 220 0.20 21.07 -32.99
CA THR A 220 0.15 20.39 -34.30
C THR A 220 -0.52 21.23 -35.39
N SER A 221 -1.43 22.14 -35.05
CA SER A 221 -2.16 22.97 -36.02
C SER A 221 -1.47 24.29 -36.38
N THR A 222 -0.55 24.81 -35.57
CA THR A 222 0.02 26.15 -35.76
C THR A 222 1.48 26.19 -36.19
N GLY A 223 2.26 25.12 -36.02
CA GLY A 223 3.68 25.06 -36.40
C GLY A 223 4.61 26.08 -35.72
N VAL A 224 4.08 27.03 -34.93
CA VAL A 224 4.79 28.11 -34.25
C VAL A 224 3.99 28.49 -32.99
N VAL A 225 4.62 28.36 -31.82
CA VAL A 225 4.11 29.02 -30.61
C VAL A 225 4.59 30.46 -30.61
N ALA A 226 3.65 31.41 -30.50
CA ALA A 226 3.97 32.81 -30.31
C ALA A 226 4.71 33.00 -28.97
N SER A 227 6.02 33.22 -29.04
CA SER A 227 6.83 33.64 -27.90
C SER A 227 6.44 35.06 -27.52
N SER A 228 5.65 35.23 -26.46
CA SER A 228 5.54 36.51 -25.75
C SER A 228 6.77 36.74 -24.86
N VAL A 229 7.97 36.71 -25.46
CA VAL A 229 9.19 37.27 -24.87
C VAL A 229 9.86 38.09 -25.96
N LYS A 230 9.61 39.40 -25.92
CA LYS A 230 10.42 40.38 -26.65
C LYS A 230 11.80 40.40 -26.01
N ASN A 231 12.77 39.72 -26.61
CA ASN A 231 14.12 40.21 -26.88
C ASN A 231 14.87 39.16 -27.71
N GLY A 232 15.34 39.58 -28.88
CA GLY A 232 15.80 38.71 -29.94
C GLY A 232 17.12 38.01 -29.63
N THR A 233 17.16 36.71 -29.94
CA THR A 233 18.28 35.95 -30.51
C THR A 233 17.78 34.54 -30.83
N SER A 234 17.97 34.08 -32.08
CA SER A 234 17.67 32.76 -32.65
C SER A 234 16.25 32.21 -32.47
N ALA A 235 15.55 32.00 -33.60
CA ALA A 235 14.35 31.16 -33.66
C ALA A 235 14.73 29.70 -33.39
N GLY A 236 14.82 29.32 -32.11
CA GLY A 236 14.86 27.92 -31.71
C GLY A 236 13.53 27.26 -32.03
N LYS A 237 13.55 26.04 -32.59
CA LYS A 237 12.34 25.20 -32.70
C LYS A 237 11.67 25.18 -31.33
N ALA A 238 10.38 25.51 -31.27
CA ALA A 238 9.61 25.31 -30.04
C ALA A 238 9.63 23.81 -29.73
N ASN A 239 10.24 23.41 -28.61
CA ASN A 239 10.25 22.01 -28.20
C ASN A 239 8.82 21.52 -28.04
N ALA A 240 8.50 20.36 -28.64
CA ALA A 240 7.24 19.68 -28.41
C ALA A 240 7.06 19.39 -26.91
N ILE A 241 5.82 19.42 -26.42
CA ILE A 241 5.52 19.22 -24.98
C ILE A 241 5.92 17.81 -24.53
N VAL A 242 5.67 16.82 -25.39
CA VAL A 242 6.23 15.46 -25.31
C VAL A 242 7.31 15.39 -26.38
N SER A 243 8.47 14.83 -26.07
CA SER A 243 9.56 14.71 -27.03
C SER A 243 9.19 13.82 -28.22
N ASP A 244 9.79 14.12 -29.38
CA ASP A 244 9.60 13.31 -30.59
C ASP A 244 10.12 11.88 -30.36
N GLU A 245 11.17 11.72 -29.55
CA GLU A 245 11.72 10.43 -29.13
C GLU A 245 10.72 9.61 -28.30
N CYS A 246 10.03 10.24 -27.34
CA CYS A 246 9.00 9.57 -26.55
C CYS A 246 7.79 9.18 -27.42
N VAL A 247 7.37 10.04 -28.35
CA VAL A 247 6.29 9.73 -29.30
C VAL A 247 6.69 8.58 -30.24
N ALA A 248 7.91 8.60 -30.78
CA ALA A 248 8.42 7.54 -31.64
C ALA A 248 8.50 6.20 -30.89
N PHE A 249 9.00 6.21 -29.66
CA PHE A 249 9.05 5.02 -28.80
C PHE A 249 7.67 4.43 -28.53
N LEU A 250 6.67 5.27 -28.21
CA LEU A 250 5.28 4.80 -28.06
C LEU A 250 4.72 4.21 -29.37
N ALA A 251 5.05 4.81 -30.52
CA ALA A 251 4.65 4.30 -31.83
C ALA A 251 5.28 2.94 -32.17
N GLU A 252 6.54 2.70 -31.78
CA GLU A 252 7.20 1.39 -31.89
C GLU A 252 6.48 0.31 -31.08
N LEU A 253 5.91 0.68 -29.92
CA LEU A 253 5.04 -0.19 -29.12
C LEU A 253 3.60 -0.31 -29.69
N GLY A 254 3.28 0.40 -30.78
CA GLY A 254 1.94 0.46 -31.35
C GLY A 254 0.94 1.23 -30.48
N ILE A 255 1.40 2.20 -29.70
CA ILE A 255 0.60 2.98 -28.75
C ILE A 255 0.51 4.44 -29.20
N GLU A 256 -0.70 4.91 -29.48
CA GLU A 256 -0.95 6.33 -29.62
C GLU A 256 -1.12 6.99 -28.25
N LEU A 257 -0.64 8.24 -28.11
CA LEU A 257 -0.68 8.98 -26.85
C LEU A 257 -2.11 9.10 -26.26
N LYS A 258 -3.15 9.21 -27.10
CA LYS A 258 -4.55 9.28 -26.64
C LYS A 258 -5.03 7.99 -25.96
N ASP A 259 -4.47 6.86 -26.39
CA ASP A 259 -4.82 5.53 -25.93
C ASP A 259 -3.94 5.08 -24.76
N LEU A 260 -2.79 5.72 -24.55
CA LEU A 260 -1.85 5.43 -23.46
C LEU A 260 -2.54 5.34 -22.09
N ARG A 261 -2.22 4.29 -21.35
CA ARG A 261 -2.51 4.13 -19.93
C ARG A 261 -1.25 3.74 -19.19
N ILE A 262 -0.92 4.45 -18.13
CA ILE A 262 0.31 4.20 -17.36
C ILE A 262 -0.03 3.52 -16.05
N LEU A 263 0.51 2.34 -15.81
CA LEU A 263 0.57 1.75 -14.48
C LEU A 263 1.87 2.26 -13.84
N PRO A 264 1.78 3.13 -12.82
CA PRO A 264 2.95 3.75 -12.24
C PRO A 264 3.76 2.77 -11.37
N VAL A 265 4.96 3.21 -10.99
CA VAL A 265 6.00 2.39 -10.35
C VAL A 265 5.54 1.74 -9.03
N GLU A 266 4.55 2.34 -8.37
CA GLU A 266 3.86 1.85 -7.18
C GLU A 266 3.41 0.38 -7.33
N TRP A 267 2.99 -0.04 -8.53
CA TRP A 267 2.54 -1.40 -8.83
C TRP A 267 3.64 -2.45 -8.84
N THR A 268 4.91 -2.04 -9.01
CA THR A 268 6.05 -2.96 -9.17
C THR A 268 6.85 -3.16 -7.89
N THR A 269 6.65 -2.30 -6.90
CA THR A 269 7.48 -2.23 -5.67
C THR A 269 7.25 -3.35 -4.67
N GLN A 270 6.14 -4.07 -4.78
CA GLN A 270 5.79 -5.16 -3.87
C GLN A 270 5.15 -6.29 -4.68
N ILE A 271 5.53 -7.53 -4.40
CA ILE A 271 4.99 -8.71 -5.11
C ILE A 271 3.46 -8.80 -5.01
N GLY A 272 2.90 -8.30 -3.92
CA GLY A 272 1.45 -8.20 -3.75
C GLY A 272 0.79 -7.21 -4.70
N HIS A 273 1.46 -6.10 -5.03
CA HIS A 273 0.97 -5.14 -6.02
C HIS A 273 1.14 -5.68 -7.44
N GLU A 274 2.24 -6.36 -7.73
CA GLU A 274 2.46 -7.03 -9.02
C GLU A 274 1.35 -8.07 -9.27
N GLY A 275 1.00 -8.88 -8.27
CA GLY A 275 -0.13 -9.80 -8.36
C GLY A 275 -1.48 -9.12 -8.63
N MET A 276 -1.66 -7.87 -8.20
CA MET A 276 -2.91 -7.11 -8.46
C MET A 276 -2.97 -6.53 -9.89
N ILE A 277 -1.86 -6.47 -10.63
CA ILE A 277 -1.85 -6.02 -12.04
C ILE A 277 -2.73 -6.94 -12.90
N ASP A 278 -2.77 -8.24 -12.59
CA ASP A 278 -3.68 -9.20 -13.24
C ASP A 278 -5.14 -8.74 -13.16
N ILE A 279 -5.60 -8.31 -11.99
CA ILE A 279 -6.97 -7.82 -11.80
C ILE A 279 -7.22 -6.53 -12.60
N LEU A 280 -6.24 -5.62 -12.64
CA LEU A 280 -6.30 -4.41 -13.49
C LEU A 280 -6.54 -4.75 -14.97
N LEU A 281 -5.81 -5.75 -15.49
CA LEU A 281 -5.92 -6.17 -16.88
C LEU A 281 -7.21 -6.97 -17.14
N ARG A 282 -7.70 -7.75 -16.18
CA ARG A 282 -9.03 -8.40 -16.26
C ARG A 282 -10.16 -7.36 -16.33
N MET A 283 -10.04 -6.25 -15.59
CA MET A 283 -10.99 -5.13 -15.71
C MET A 283 -11.00 -4.54 -17.13
N GLN A 284 -9.86 -4.53 -17.82
CA GLN A 284 -9.80 -4.13 -19.23
C GLN A 284 -10.53 -5.14 -20.14
N ASP A 285 -10.32 -6.43 -19.90
CA ASP A 285 -10.94 -7.53 -20.67
C ASP A 285 -12.48 -7.54 -20.52
N LEU A 286 -13.01 -7.09 -19.36
CA LEU A 286 -14.45 -6.86 -19.14
C LEU A 286 -14.94 -5.48 -19.60
N GLY A 287 -14.05 -4.62 -20.11
CA GLY A 287 -14.42 -3.31 -20.63
C GLY A 287 -14.68 -2.24 -19.57
N TRP A 288 -14.29 -2.46 -18.32
CA TRP A 288 -14.38 -1.47 -17.24
C TRP A 288 -13.49 -0.24 -17.51
N TRP A 289 -12.40 -0.42 -18.27
CA TRP A 289 -11.60 0.68 -18.81
C TRP A 289 -11.03 0.33 -20.18
N ARG A 290 -10.56 1.35 -20.92
CA ARG A 290 -10.00 1.22 -22.28
C ARG A 290 -8.69 1.98 -22.44
N GLY A 291 -7.89 1.56 -23.41
CA GLY A 291 -6.59 2.14 -23.76
C GLY A 291 -5.54 1.06 -23.97
N ARG A 292 -4.27 1.46 -24.06
CA ARG A 292 -3.10 0.60 -24.17
C ARG A 292 -2.22 0.80 -22.93
N PRO A 293 -2.12 -0.21 -22.03
CA PRO A 293 -1.32 -0.09 -20.82
C PRO A 293 0.17 -0.22 -21.09
N VAL A 294 0.97 0.53 -20.33
CA VAL A 294 2.40 0.30 -20.10
C VAL A 294 2.64 0.26 -18.59
N ILE A 295 3.59 -0.56 -18.14
CA ILE A 295 3.97 -0.66 -16.74
C ILE A 295 5.31 0.03 -16.55
N LEU A 296 5.38 1.05 -15.70
CA LEU A 296 6.65 1.69 -15.38
C LEU A 296 7.33 0.98 -14.22
N ALA A 297 8.60 0.65 -14.38
CA ALA A 297 9.44 0.00 -13.38
C ALA A 297 10.78 0.74 -13.25
N ARG A 298 11.40 0.65 -12.07
CA ARG A 298 12.82 0.98 -11.87
C ARG A 298 13.59 -0.29 -11.54
N PRO A 299 14.85 -0.45 -12.01
CA PRO A 299 15.61 -1.67 -11.78
C PRO A 299 15.66 -2.12 -10.31
N GLN A 300 15.80 -1.17 -9.38
CA GLN A 300 15.93 -1.45 -7.94
C GLN A 300 14.59 -1.61 -7.21
N SER A 301 13.47 -1.35 -7.89
CA SER A 301 12.13 -1.28 -7.29
C SER A 301 11.16 -2.32 -7.86
N VAL A 302 11.66 -3.37 -8.51
CA VAL A 302 10.86 -4.52 -8.93
C VAL A 302 10.92 -5.58 -7.84
N ALA A 303 9.77 -6.12 -7.43
CA ALA A 303 9.70 -7.09 -6.36
C ALA A 303 9.90 -8.53 -6.86
N ASN A 304 9.42 -8.85 -8.06
CA ASN A 304 9.69 -10.11 -8.74
C ASN A 304 9.70 -9.90 -10.25
N HIS A 305 10.89 -9.90 -10.86
CA HIS A 305 11.05 -9.65 -12.29
C HIS A 305 10.35 -10.69 -13.16
N LEU A 306 10.39 -11.97 -12.74
CA LEU A 306 9.72 -13.03 -13.47
C LEU A 306 8.20 -12.86 -13.50
N LEU A 307 7.57 -12.56 -12.35
CA LEU A 307 6.14 -12.33 -12.25
C LEU A 307 5.72 -11.16 -13.15
N LEU A 308 6.49 -10.07 -13.12
CA LEU A 308 6.23 -8.88 -13.90
C LEU A 308 6.33 -9.16 -15.41
N SER A 309 7.28 -9.99 -15.85
CA SER A 309 7.43 -10.38 -17.27
C SER A 309 6.23 -11.15 -17.84
N LEU A 310 5.41 -11.79 -16.98
CA LEU A 310 4.20 -12.49 -17.44
C LEU A 310 3.16 -11.52 -18.03
N PHE A 311 3.28 -10.22 -17.75
CA PHE A 311 2.38 -9.20 -18.29
C PHE A 311 2.83 -8.61 -19.62
N ASP A 312 4.08 -8.83 -20.07
CA ASP A 312 4.68 -8.10 -21.21
C ASP A 312 3.85 -8.16 -22.50
N GLN A 313 3.19 -9.29 -22.77
CA GLN A 313 2.34 -9.44 -23.95
C GLN A 313 1.09 -8.54 -23.92
N LYS A 314 0.56 -8.24 -22.73
CA LYS A 314 -0.65 -7.40 -22.57
C LYS A 314 -0.31 -5.95 -22.23
N ALA A 315 0.76 -5.73 -21.46
CA ALA A 315 1.20 -4.44 -20.97
C ALA A 315 2.73 -4.42 -20.92
N PRO A 316 3.42 -3.81 -21.90
CA PRO A 316 4.87 -3.75 -21.92
C PRO A 316 5.46 -3.20 -20.61
N VAL A 317 6.42 -3.91 -20.04
CA VAL A 317 7.12 -3.49 -18.82
C VAL A 317 8.33 -2.64 -19.20
N LEU A 318 8.30 -1.37 -18.80
CA LEU A 318 9.29 -0.35 -19.15
C LEU A 318 10.18 -0.04 -17.93
N VAL A 319 11.38 -0.61 -17.94
CA VAL A 319 12.38 -0.48 -16.87
C VAL A 319 13.38 0.61 -17.24
N ALA A 320 13.40 1.69 -16.45
CA ALA A 320 14.24 2.87 -16.68
C ALA A 320 15.73 2.50 -16.88
N GLY A 321 16.30 2.88 -18.03
CA GLY A 321 17.71 2.67 -18.36
C GLY A 321 18.10 1.22 -18.69
N VAL A 322 17.13 0.30 -18.78
CA VAL A 322 17.36 -1.11 -19.13
C VAL A 322 16.80 -1.43 -20.51
N ASN A 323 15.50 -1.20 -20.71
CA ASN A 323 14.83 -1.43 -22.00
C ASN A 323 14.10 -0.19 -22.54
N VAL A 324 14.21 0.94 -21.84
CA VAL A 324 13.77 2.26 -22.28
C VAL A 324 14.78 3.30 -21.80
N ASP A 325 15.05 4.30 -22.63
CA ASP A 325 15.93 5.41 -22.28
C ASP A 325 15.41 6.15 -21.02
N ALA A 326 16.34 6.59 -20.16
CA ALA A 326 15.98 7.21 -18.89
C ALA A 326 15.21 8.54 -19.05
N ALA A 327 15.48 9.31 -20.11
CA ALA A 327 14.76 10.55 -20.40
C ALA A 327 13.33 10.26 -20.88
N ILE A 328 13.16 9.30 -21.79
CA ILE A 328 11.83 8.83 -22.24
C ILE A 328 11.02 8.31 -21.05
N TRP A 329 11.65 7.49 -20.20
CA TRP A 329 11.00 7.00 -18.98
C TRP A 329 10.59 8.15 -18.04
N GLY A 330 11.43 9.18 -17.89
CA GLY A 330 11.13 10.37 -17.10
C GLY A 330 9.89 11.11 -17.60
N GLU A 331 9.75 11.26 -18.92
CA GLU A 331 8.55 11.85 -19.53
C GLU A 331 7.30 10.99 -19.30
N LEU A 332 7.40 9.66 -19.48
CA LEU A 332 6.30 8.75 -19.19
C LEU A 332 5.88 8.83 -17.71
N ALA A 333 6.85 8.93 -16.80
CA ALA A 333 6.59 9.12 -15.38
C ALA A 333 5.86 10.45 -15.09
N SER A 334 6.17 11.53 -15.79
CA SER A 334 5.42 12.79 -15.72
C SER A 334 4.01 12.68 -16.31
N LEU A 335 3.87 11.98 -17.45
CA LEU A 335 2.60 11.77 -18.15
C LEU A 335 1.56 11.01 -17.34
N GLN A 336 1.97 10.29 -16.29
CA GLN A 336 1.04 9.57 -15.40
C GLN A 336 -0.04 10.48 -14.79
N ARG A 337 0.22 11.79 -14.60
CA ARG A 337 -0.80 12.71 -14.07
C ARG A 337 -2.00 12.88 -15.00
N MET A 338 -1.84 12.59 -16.29
CA MET A 338 -2.88 12.69 -17.31
C MET A 338 -3.36 11.31 -17.78
N TYR A 339 -2.43 10.37 -17.92
CA TYR A 339 -2.68 9.05 -18.53
C TYR A 339 -2.53 7.88 -17.55
N GLY A 340 -2.19 8.13 -16.29
CA GLY A 340 -2.00 7.09 -15.28
C GLY A 340 -3.31 6.49 -14.78
N LEU A 341 -3.33 5.16 -14.65
CA LEU A 341 -4.35 4.48 -13.86
C LEU A 341 -4.01 4.70 -12.38
N ASN A 342 -4.98 5.23 -11.63
CA ASN A 342 -4.75 5.60 -10.24
C ASN A 342 -4.51 4.35 -9.37
N PHE A 343 -3.50 4.39 -8.50
CA PHE A 343 -3.09 3.26 -7.68
C PHE A 343 -4.12 2.88 -6.59
N LYS A 344 -4.92 3.83 -6.08
CA LYS A 344 -5.85 3.62 -4.96
C LYS A 344 -7.32 3.83 -5.29
N ALA A 345 -7.63 4.53 -6.36
CA ALA A 345 -9.01 4.81 -6.75
C ALA A 345 -9.32 4.37 -8.17
N PHE A 346 -10.58 4.04 -8.39
CA PHE A 346 -11.09 3.73 -9.70
C PHE A 346 -12.29 4.62 -10.02
N GLN A 347 -12.35 5.09 -11.26
CA GLN A 347 -13.55 5.71 -11.79
C GLN A 347 -14.26 4.73 -12.70
N ALA A 348 -15.42 4.25 -12.26
CA ALA A 348 -16.25 3.36 -13.04
C ALA A 348 -16.80 4.04 -14.30
N PRO A 349 -17.25 3.28 -15.32
CA PRO A 349 -17.93 3.83 -16.49
C PRO A 349 -19.15 4.72 -16.14
N SER A 350 -19.81 4.45 -15.01
CA SER A 350 -20.89 5.29 -14.44
C SER A 350 -20.41 6.65 -13.92
N SER A 351 -19.11 6.94 -13.98
CA SER A 351 -18.41 8.10 -13.40
C SER A 351 -18.32 8.13 -11.87
N GLU A 352 -18.84 7.11 -11.19
CA GLU A 352 -18.66 6.94 -9.75
C GLU A 352 -17.20 6.63 -9.41
N VAL A 353 -16.69 7.24 -8.34
CA VAL A 353 -15.33 6.99 -7.84
C VAL A 353 -15.41 6.14 -6.59
N SER A 354 -14.70 5.02 -6.60
CA SER A 354 -14.51 4.12 -5.45
C SER A 354 -13.03 3.88 -5.21
N LEU A 355 -12.71 3.19 -4.11
CA LEU A 355 -11.39 2.59 -3.98
C LEU A 355 -11.23 1.50 -5.03
N TRP A 356 -10.04 1.42 -5.62
CA TRP A 356 -9.74 0.46 -6.68
C TRP A 356 -10.06 -0.99 -6.26
N GLN A 357 -9.79 -1.35 -5.01
CA GLN A 357 -10.02 -2.69 -4.48
C GLN A 357 -11.51 -3.05 -4.40
N GLU A 358 -12.41 -2.08 -4.23
CA GLU A 358 -13.86 -2.32 -4.26
C GLU A 358 -14.30 -2.68 -5.69
N ALA A 359 -13.83 -1.91 -6.67
CA ALA A 359 -14.09 -2.18 -8.08
C ALA A 359 -13.49 -3.54 -8.50
N GLY A 360 -12.27 -3.84 -8.04
CA GLY A 360 -11.62 -5.12 -8.28
C GLY A 360 -12.36 -6.31 -7.66
N ALA A 361 -12.93 -6.15 -6.46
CA ALA A 361 -13.70 -7.23 -5.83
C ALA A 361 -15.03 -7.48 -6.58
N LEU A 362 -15.70 -6.43 -7.04
CA LEU A 362 -16.87 -6.55 -7.91
C LEU A 362 -16.53 -7.22 -9.26
N LEU A 363 -15.38 -6.86 -9.84
CA LEU A 363 -14.85 -7.52 -11.04
C LEU A 363 -14.65 -9.01 -10.80
N MET A 364 -14.04 -9.41 -9.67
CA MET A 364 -13.80 -10.83 -9.39
C MET A 364 -15.10 -11.63 -9.41
N ASN A 365 -16.18 -11.04 -8.88
CA ASN A 365 -17.49 -11.67 -8.90
C ASN A 365 -18.03 -11.85 -10.33
N GLU A 366 -17.88 -10.84 -11.20
CA GLU A 366 -18.27 -10.91 -12.61
C GLU A 366 -17.41 -11.91 -13.40
N TRP A 367 -16.10 -11.88 -13.18
CA TRP A 367 -15.11 -12.73 -13.87
C TRP A 367 -15.37 -14.22 -13.63
N GLU A 368 -15.65 -14.59 -12.38
CA GLU A 368 -15.96 -15.98 -12.01
C GLU A 368 -17.37 -16.40 -12.42
N ALA A 369 -18.35 -15.49 -12.38
CA ALA A 369 -19.69 -15.76 -12.89
C ALA A 369 -19.69 -16.07 -14.40
N ASP A 370 -18.81 -15.43 -15.17
CA ASP A 370 -18.56 -15.73 -16.59
C ASP A 370 -17.79 -17.05 -16.81
N GLY A 371 -17.32 -17.73 -15.76
CA GLY A 371 -16.53 -18.96 -15.85
C GLY A 371 -15.15 -18.76 -16.48
N ARG A 372 -14.57 -17.56 -16.39
CA ARG A 372 -13.28 -17.23 -17.01
C ARG A 372 -12.11 -17.84 -16.22
N GLY A 373 -11.07 -18.24 -16.95
CA GLY A 373 -9.87 -18.86 -16.37
C GLY A 373 -8.92 -17.90 -15.65
N HIS A 374 -7.67 -18.35 -15.49
CA HIS A 374 -6.60 -17.64 -14.76
C HIS A 374 -5.47 -17.26 -15.74
N PRO A 375 -5.48 -16.07 -16.35
CA PRO A 375 -4.50 -15.69 -17.38
C PRO A 375 -3.04 -15.80 -16.92
N MET A 376 -2.78 -15.44 -15.66
CA MET A 376 -1.43 -15.53 -15.07
C MET A 376 -0.93 -16.96 -14.95
N ARG A 377 -1.81 -17.89 -14.60
CA ARG A 377 -1.47 -19.32 -14.58
C ARG A 377 -1.07 -19.77 -15.98
N ASP A 378 -1.91 -19.44 -16.97
CA ASP A 378 -1.71 -19.89 -18.34
C ASP A 378 -0.42 -19.28 -18.95
N ALA A 379 -0.10 -18.04 -18.61
CA ALA A 379 1.16 -17.39 -19.00
C ALA A 379 2.38 -18.08 -18.38
N PHE A 380 2.33 -18.38 -17.07
CA PHE A 380 3.42 -19.07 -16.39
C PHE A 380 3.62 -20.50 -16.90
N ASP A 381 2.55 -21.25 -17.13
CA ASP A 381 2.63 -22.62 -17.65
C ASP A 381 3.28 -22.67 -19.03
N LYS A 382 2.94 -21.73 -19.92
CA LYS A 382 3.57 -21.60 -21.24
C LYS A 382 5.07 -21.34 -21.11
N LEU A 383 5.46 -20.45 -20.19
CA LEU A 383 6.85 -20.13 -19.94
C LEU A 383 7.63 -21.37 -19.46
N VAL A 384 7.10 -22.09 -18.46
CA VAL A 384 7.75 -23.30 -17.93
C VAL A 384 7.80 -24.43 -18.96
N ALA A 385 6.73 -24.65 -19.73
CA ALA A 385 6.68 -25.68 -20.76
C ALA A 385 7.73 -25.46 -21.87
N SER A 386 8.09 -24.20 -22.14
CA SER A 386 9.10 -23.86 -23.14
C SER A 386 10.55 -24.08 -22.68
N THR A 387 10.79 -24.40 -21.40
CA THR A 387 12.14 -24.40 -20.81
C THR A 387 12.43 -25.67 -20.01
N SER A 388 13.19 -26.60 -20.60
CA SER A 388 13.62 -27.86 -19.94
C SER A 388 14.49 -27.65 -18.69
N MET A 389 15.20 -26.51 -18.61
CA MET A 389 16.05 -26.15 -17.47
C MET A 389 15.24 -25.94 -16.18
N VAL A 390 14.03 -25.36 -16.25
CA VAL A 390 13.18 -25.15 -15.06
C VAL A 390 12.87 -26.49 -14.41
N ARG A 391 12.50 -27.48 -15.22
CA ARG A 391 12.22 -28.84 -14.75
C ARG A 391 13.43 -29.44 -14.03
N GLN A 392 14.62 -29.35 -14.62
CA GLN A 392 15.85 -29.90 -14.01
C GLN A 392 16.20 -29.24 -12.67
N ILE A 393 16.06 -27.91 -12.56
CA ILE A 393 16.31 -27.17 -11.31
C ILE A 393 15.35 -27.65 -10.21
N VAL A 394 14.06 -27.77 -10.54
CA VAL A 394 13.02 -28.22 -9.60
C VAL A 394 13.26 -29.67 -9.17
N GLU A 395 13.55 -30.57 -10.10
CA GLU A 395 13.81 -31.98 -9.81
C GLU A 395 15.04 -32.13 -8.89
N ARG A 396 16.09 -31.34 -9.12
CA ARG A 396 17.28 -31.30 -8.26
C ARG A 396 16.95 -30.81 -6.86
N ALA A 397 16.26 -29.68 -6.72
CA ALA A 397 15.90 -29.12 -5.41
C ALA A 397 15.03 -30.08 -4.60
N ARG A 398 13.99 -30.66 -5.24
CA ARG A 398 13.11 -31.67 -4.62
C ARG A 398 13.88 -32.90 -4.16
N SER A 399 14.76 -33.43 -5.02
CA SER A 399 15.60 -34.58 -4.67
C SER A 399 16.53 -34.26 -3.49
N GLY A 400 17.09 -33.05 -3.44
CA GLY A 400 17.92 -32.57 -2.33
C GLY A 400 17.18 -32.50 -0.99
N TRP A 401 15.85 -32.33 -1.01
CA TRP A 401 14.99 -32.38 0.18
C TRP A 401 14.49 -33.78 0.52
N GLY A 402 14.78 -34.79 -0.31
CA GLY A 402 14.22 -36.13 -0.17
C GLY A 402 12.78 -36.27 -0.67
N MET A 403 12.28 -35.29 -1.45
CA MET A 403 10.97 -35.36 -2.08
C MET A 403 11.01 -36.16 -3.38
N SER A 404 10.08 -37.11 -3.53
CA SER A 404 9.86 -37.82 -4.79
C SER A 404 9.06 -36.98 -5.79
N LEU A 405 9.12 -37.31 -7.08
CA LEU A 405 8.38 -36.57 -8.12
C LEU A 405 6.86 -36.65 -7.95
N GLY A 406 6.34 -37.79 -7.47
CA GLY A 406 4.92 -38.00 -7.22
C GLY A 406 4.41 -37.41 -5.90
N ASP A 407 5.30 -36.88 -5.05
CA ASP A 407 4.88 -36.28 -3.79
C ASP A 407 4.10 -34.99 -4.02
N TRP A 408 3.01 -34.83 -3.29
CA TRP A 408 2.27 -33.58 -3.21
C TRP A 408 2.75 -32.74 -2.04
N TYR A 409 2.61 -31.42 -2.19
CA TYR A 409 3.03 -30.48 -1.17
C TYR A 409 2.09 -29.28 -1.10
N VAL A 410 2.13 -28.58 0.02
CA VAL A 410 1.43 -27.32 0.26
C VAL A 410 2.45 -26.22 0.46
N CYS A 411 2.12 -25.02 0.02
CA CYS A 411 2.94 -23.84 0.33
C CYS A 411 2.40 -23.14 1.57
N LEU A 412 3.27 -22.81 2.51
CA LEU A 412 2.96 -22.06 3.72
C LEU A 412 3.68 -20.71 3.71
N HIS A 413 2.95 -19.61 3.89
CA HIS A 413 3.53 -18.29 4.07
C HIS A 413 3.07 -17.66 5.38
N LEU A 414 4.04 -17.31 6.23
CA LEU A 414 3.82 -16.70 7.54
C LEU A 414 4.31 -15.25 7.51
N ARG A 415 3.41 -14.30 7.78
CA ARG A 415 3.80 -12.89 7.92
C ARG A 415 4.40 -12.64 9.30
N ASP A 416 5.53 -11.95 9.33
CA ASP A 416 6.20 -11.55 10.57
C ASP A 416 6.94 -10.20 10.43
N ALA A 417 7.19 -9.56 11.58
CA ALA A 417 7.78 -8.23 11.74
C ALA A 417 9.18 -8.12 11.11
N SER A 418 9.91 -9.23 11.07
CA SER A 418 11.27 -9.33 10.57
C SER A 418 11.44 -8.97 9.08
N HIS A 419 10.39 -9.07 8.27
CA HIS A 419 10.48 -8.76 6.84
C HIS A 419 10.74 -7.26 6.60
N TYR A 420 10.03 -6.39 7.32
CA TYR A 420 10.12 -4.93 7.20
C TYR A 420 10.94 -4.26 8.32
N GLY A 421 11.57 -5.03 9.21
CA GLY A 421 12.26 -4.48 10.38
C GLY A 421 11.31 -3.79 11.36
N GLU A 422 10.06 -4.25 11.44
CA GLU A 422 9.03 -3.61 12.25
C GLU A 422 9.28 -3.80 13.74
N ARG A 423 9.07 -2.73 14.51
CA ARG A 423 9.06 -2.83 15.98
C ARG A 423 7.70 -3.36 16.43
N ARG A 424 7.68 -4.33 17.36
CA ARG A 424 6.45 -4.86 17.95
C ARG A 424 5.53 -3.73 18.41
N GLY A 425 4.26 -3.78 17.98
CA GLY A 425 3.26 -2.77 18.31
C GLY A 425 3.32 -1.51 17.44
N ALA A 426 4.11 -1.52 16.36
CA ALA A 426 4.16 -0.43 15.39
C ALA A 426 3.75 -0.91 13.99
N GLY A 427 3.23 0.01 13.19
CA GLY A 427 2.88 -0.19 11.79
C GLY A 427 1.95 -1.39 11.56
N GLN A 428 2.38 -2.28 10.66
CA GLN A 428 1.58 -3.40 10.19
C GLN A 428 1.78 -4.70 11.02
N THR A 429 2.43 -4.62 12.19
CA THR A 429 2.73 -5.81 13.02
C THR A 429 1.50 -6.55 13.54
N HIS A 430 0.36 -5.86 13.63
CA HIS A 430 -0.92 -6.46 13.96
C HIS A 430 -1.37 -7.59 12.99
N ARG A 431 -0.80 -7.65 11.78
CA ARG A 431 -1.05 -8.68 10.76
C ARG A 431 -0.17 -9.92 10.91
N ASN A 432 0.81 -9.89 11.81
CA ASN A 432 1.71 -11.02 12.03
C ASN A 432 0.96 -12.18 12.68
N SER A 433 1.53 -13.38 12.59
CA SER A 433 0.91 -14.59 13.13
C SER A 433 1.89 -15.37 13.98
N ASP A 434 1.40 -15.94 15.08
CA ASP A 434 2.18 -16.88 15.89
C ASP A 434 2.32 -18.23 15.17
N VAL A 435 3.57 -18.63 14.95
CA VAL A 435 3.96 -19.90 14.34
C VAL A 435 3.39 -21.11 15.07
N GLN A 436 3.18 -21.01 16.39
CA GLN A 436 2.66 -22.11 17.21
C GLN A 436 1.25 -22.55 16.79
N THR A 437 0.44 -21.63 16.25
CA THR A 437 -0.94 -21.92 15.83
C THR A 437 -1.01 -22.78 14.57
N TYR A 438 0.09 -22.96 13.84
CA TYR A 438 0.16 -23.73 12.60
C TYR A 438 0.62 -25.18 12.79
N LEU A 439 1.20 -25.52 13.94
CA LEU A 439 1.88 -26.81 14.13
C LEU A 439 0.95 -28.01 13.96
N GLU A 440 -0.29 -27.90 14.45
CA GLU A 440 -1.29 -28.98 14.28
C GLU A 440 -1.74 -29.13 12.83
N ALA A 441 -1.84 -28.04 12.07
CA ALA A 441 -2.14 -28.09 10.64
C ALA A 441 -0.99 -28.74 9.84
N ILE A 442 0.27 -28.40 10.18
CA ILE A 442 1.46 -29.01 9.57
C ILE A 442 1.49 -30.53 9.86
N LYS A 443 1.25 -30.93 11.11
CA LYS A 443 1.17 -32.35 11.49
C LYS A 443 0.06 -33.08 10.74
N TYR A 444 -1.10 -32.44 10.58
CA TYR A 444 -2.18 -33.00 9.79
C TYR A 444 -1.73 -33.27 8.35
N ILE A 445 -1.18 -32.28 7.64
CA ILE A 445 -0.73 -32.42 6.25
C ILE A 445 0.32 -33.53 6.11
N THR A 446 1.33 -33.52 6.97
CA THR A 446 2.41 -34.52 6.95
C THR A 446 1.92 -35.93 7.27
N SER A 447 0.93 -36.08 8.16
CA SER A 447 0.26 -37.37 8.42
C SER A 447 -0.53 -37.92 7.23
N GLN A 448 -0.96 -37.06 6.30
CA GLN A 448 -1.60 -37.46 5.04
C GLN A 448 -0.57 -37.77 3.93
N GLY A 449 0.72 -37.76 4.28
CA GLY A 449 1.82 -37.98 3.35
C GLY A 449 2.20 -36.75 2.52
N GLY A 450 1.64 -35.57 2.80
CA GLY A 450 2.01 -34.33 2.13
C GLY A 450 3.28 -33.70 2.69
N TRP A 451 3.93 -32.88 1.88
CA TRP A 451 4.99 -32.00 2.34
C TRP A 451 4.47 -30.59 2.61
N VAL A 452 5.10 -29.89 3.56
CA VAL A 452 4.87 -28.47 3.79
C VAL A 452 6.13 -27.71 3.41
N ILE A 453 6.02 -26.76 2.48
CA ILE A 453 7.13 -25.92 2.04
C ILE A 453 6.83 -24.48 2.47
N LYS A 454 7.62 -23.97 3.42
CA LYS A 454 7.49 -22.61 3.91
C LYS A 454 8.18 -21.63 2.97
N LEU A 455 7.39 -20.75 2.35
CA LEU A 455 7.84 -19.63 1.53
C LEU A 455 8.04 -18.36 2.36
N GLY A 456 8.70 -17.36 1.76
CA GLY A 456 8.84 -16.02 2.32
C GLY A 456 10.30 -15.56 2.39
N GLY A 457 10.53 -14.50 3.17
CA GLY A 457 11.86 -13.93 3.35
C GLY A 457 12.72 -14.71 4.37
N PRO A 458 14.07 -14.61 4.26
CA PRO A 458 15.02 -15.35 5.10
C PRO A 458 14.98 -14.96 6.57
N ARG A 459 14.40 -13.80 6.88
CA ARG A 459 14.22 -13.32 8.26
C ARG A 459 12.93 -13.81 8.92
N SER A 460 11.98 -14.40 8.17
CA SER A 460 10.69 -14.87 8.70
C SER A 460 10.90 -15.94 9.80
N PRO A 461 10.00 -16.18 10.77
CA PRO A 461 10.24 -17.05 11.93
C PRO A 461 10.67 -18.47 11.54
N GLU A 462 11.61 -19.06 12.28
CA GLU A 462 12.02 -20.44 12.04
C GLU A 462 10.90 -21.40 12.44
N LEU A 463 10.70 -22.45 11.63
CA LEU A 463 9.81 -23.54 11.99
C LEU A 463 10.61 -24.62 12.74
N PRO A 464 9.99 -25.31 13.73
CA PRO A 464 10.62 -26.46 14.35
C PRO A 464 10.93 -27.52 13.29
N LYS A 465 12.03 -28.26 13.48
CA LYS A 465 12.36 -29.39 12.59
C LYS A 465 11.27 -30.47 12.70
N MET A 466 10.67 -30.84 11.57
CA MET A 466 9.69 -31.91 11.45
C MET A 466 9.93 -32.69 10.16
N ASP A 467 9.54 -33.96 10.14
CA ASP A 467 9.55 -34.73 8.90
C ASP A 467 8.61 -34.08 7.87
N ARG A 468 9.02 -34.11 6.61
CA ARG A 468 8.30 -33.52 5.46
C ARG A 468 8.01 -32.00 5.57
N LEU A 469 8.76 -31.28 6.40
CA LEU A 469 8.69 -29.83 6.53
C LEU A 469 9.97 -29.17 6.04
N ILE A 470 9.84 -28.31 5.01
CA ILE A 470 10.97 -27.60 4.39
C ILE A 470 10.83 -26.10 4.66
N ASP A 471 11.83 -25.51 5.34
CA ASP A 471 11.95 -24.06 5.50
C ASP A 471 12.68 -23.44 4.29
N TYR A 472 12.01 -23.45 3.13
CA TYR A 472 12.56 -22.94 1.87
C TYR A 472 12.92 -21.44 1.97
N ALA A 473 12.21 -20.66 2.81
CA ALA A 473 12.52 -19.26 3.06
C ALA A 473 13.98 -19.02 3.51
N ARG A 474 14.63 -20.04 4.11
CA ARG A 474 16.03 -20.03 4.55
C ARG A 474 16.98 -20.87 3.69
N SER A 475 16.50 -21.42 2.59
CA SER A 475 17.28 -22.26 1.68
C SER A 475 18.12 -21.43 0.70
N ASP A 476 19.26 -21.97 0.30
CA ASP A 476 20.10 -21.44 -0.79
C ASP A 476 19.43 -21.59 -2.16
N GLU A 477 18.41 -22.46 -2.28
CA GLU A 477 17.64 -22.68 -3.51
C GLU A 477 16.66 -21.53 -3.84
N ARG A 478 16.64 -20.46 -3.02
CA ARG A 478 15.70 -19.35 -3.21
C ARG A 478 15.95 -18.59 -4.51
N SER A 479 14.90 -18.45 -5.30
CA SER A 479 14.91 -17.63 -6.51
C SER A 479 13.50 -17.18 -6.87
N GLU A 480 13.38 -16.08 -7.62
CA GLU A 480 12.08 -15.60 -8.12
C GLU A 480 11.31 -16.68 -8.90
N LEU A 481 12.04 -17.45 -9.72
CA LEU A 481 11.49 -18.59 -10.47
C LEU A 481 10.92 -19.65 -9.54
N PHE A 482 11.68 -20.05 -8.53
CA PHE A 482 11.27 -21.16 -7.67
C PHE A 482 10.19 -20.74 -6.67
N ASP A 483 10.15 -19.48 -6.25
CA ASP A 483 9.03 -18.89 -5.50
C ASP A 483 7.70 -19.08 -6.26
N LEU A 484 7.66 -18.71 -7.54
CA LEU A 484 6.46 -18.85 -8.38
C LEU A 484 6.18 -20.32 -8.74
N HIS A 485 7.21 -21.10 -9.04
CA HIS A 485 7.04 -22.51 -9.41
C HIS A 485 6.47 -23.33 -8.26
N LEU A 486 7.02 -23.17 -7.05
CA LEU A 486 6.52 -23.88 -5.86
C LEU A 486 5.06 -23.51 -5.61
N LEU A 487 4.73 -22.21 -5.62
CA LEU A 487 3.37 -21.73 -5.39
C LEU A 487 2.39 -22.24 -6.45
N ARG A 488 2.76 -22.17 -7.73
CA ARG A 488 1.89 -22.60 -8.84
C ARG A 488 1.61 -24.11 -8.85
N ASN A 489 2.53 -24.93 -8.35
CA ASN A 489 2.41 -26.40 -8.41
C ASN A 489 2.05 -27.04 -7.07
N CYS A 490 1.74 -26.24 -6.05
CA CYS A 490 1.29 -26.77 -4.76
C CYS A 490 -0.17 -27.24 -4.84
N LYS A 491 -0.55 -28.17 -3.97
CA LYS A 491 -1.94 -28.67 -3.86
C LYS A 491 -2.88 -27.57 -3.37
N PHE A 492 -2.43 -26.82 -2.37
CA PHE A 492 -3.10 -25.64 -1.86
C PHE A 492 -2.10 -24.76 -1.10
N PHE A 493 -2.48 -23.50 -0.88
CA PHE A 493 -1.69 -22.49 -0.20
C PHE A 493 -2.25 -22.17 1.19
N ILE A 494 -1.38 -21.99 2.18
CA ILE A 494 -1.71 -21.48 3.50
C ILE A 494 -1.03 -20.13 3.68
N GLY A 495 -1.81 -19.08 3.95
CA GLY A 495 -1.28 -17.73 4.04
C GLY A 495 -2.04 -16.85 5.03
N THR A 496 -1.73 -15.56 4.98
CA THR A 496 -2.45 -14.51 5.70
C THR A 496 -2.86 -13.42 4.71
N THR A 497 -3.41 -12.29 5.17
CA THR A 497 -3.56 -11.09 4.33
C THR A 497 -2.16 -10.53 3.99
N SER A 498 -1.51 -11.06 2.96
CA SER A 498 -0.11 -10.76 2.58
C SER A 498 0.03 -10.65 1.06
N GLY A 499 1.16 -10.10 0.57
CA GLY A 499 1.34 -9.89 -0.87
C GLY A 499 1.37 -11.19 -1.68
N LEU A 500 2.01 -12.24 -1.17
CA LEU A 500 2.11 -13.53 -1.86
C LEU A 500 0.74 -14.20 -2.07
N THR A 501 -0.23 -13.89 -1.21
CA THR A 501 -1.62 -14.34 -1.34
C THR A 501 -2.24 -13.88 -2.66
N ASN A 502 -1.94 -12.67 -3.13
CA ASN A 502 -2.50 -12.18 -4.39
C ASN A 502 -1.97 -12.99 -5.58
N VAL A 503 -0.71 -13.44 -5.53
CA VAL A 503 -0.13 -14.31 -6.56
C VAL A 503 -0.81 -15.68 -6.56
N ALA A 504 -1.06 -16.25 -5.37
CA ALA A 504 -1.77 -17.53 -5.24
C ALA A 504 -3.19 -17.46 -5.83
N VAL A 505 -3.91 -16.36 -5.56
CA VAL A 505 -5.25 -16.09 -6.11
C VAL A 505 -5.20 -15.91 -7.62
N SER A 506 -4.24 -15.15 -8.15
CA SER A 506 -4.08 -14.96 -9.60
C SER A 506 -3.82 -16.28 -10.34
N PHE A 507 -3.13 -17.24 -9.71
CA PHE A 507 -2.94 -18.59 -10.26
C PHE A 507 -4.13 -19.53 -10.05
N GLY A 508 -5.14 -19.14 -9.29
CA GLY A 508 -6.30 -19.98 -8.99
C GLY A 508 -5.98 -21.14 -8.05
N ILE A 509 -5.07 -20.94 -7.11
CA ILE A 509 -4.67 -21.96 -6.14
C ILE A 509 -5.66 -21.99 -4.97
N PRO A 510 -6.24 -23.16 -4.61
CA PRO A 510 -7.02 -23.32 -3.39
C PRO A 510 -6.23 -22.78 -2.19
N SER A 511 -6.85 -21.92 -1.38
CA SER A 511 -6.11 -21.16 -0.37
C SER A 511 -6.82 -21.12 0.98
N ALA A 512 -6.11 -21.48 2.04
CA ALA A 512 -6.50 -21.28 3.44
C ALA A 512 -5.82 -20.02 3.97
N LEU A 513 -6.59 -18.95 4.13
CA LEU A 513 -6.08 -17.70 4.67
C LEU A 513 -6.45 -17.58 6.15
N VAL A 514 -5.45 -17.48 7.00
CA VAL A 514 -5.63 -17.38 8.45
C VAL A 514 -5.12 -16.04 8.95
N ASN A 515 -5.54 -15.67 10.16
CA ASN A 515 -5.16 -14.42 10.80
C ASN A 515 -5.46 -13.20 9.92
N CYS A 516 -6.54 -13.28 9.15
CA CYS A 516 -6.91 -12.25 8.19
C CYS A 516 -7.41 -11.00 8.91
N ILE A 517 -6.94 -9.84 8.44
CA ILE A 517 -7.43 -8.53 8.86
C ILE A 517 -7.19 -7.56 7.73
N THR A 518 -8.19 -6.71 7.45
CA THR A 518 -8.11 -5.79 6.33
C THR A 518 -8.99 -4.55 6.51
N THR A 519 -8.52 -3.45 5.93
CA THR A 519 -9.30 -2.22 5.71
C THR A 519 -9.90 -2.17 4.29
N ASP A 520 -9.27 -2.86 3.36
CA ASP A 520 -9.61 -2.86 1.94
C ASP A 520 -10.46 -4.08 1.60
N ALA A 521 -11.36 -3.95 0.63
CA ALA A 521 -12.01 -5.11 0.05
C ALA A 521 -10.96 -6.06 -0.53
N GLN A 522 -11.20 -7.36 -0.38
CA GLN A 522 -10.27 -8.39 -0.83
C GLN A 522 -10.63 -8.86 -2.24
N LEU A 523 -9.59 -9.07 -3.04
CA LEU A 523 -9.69 -9.55 -4.42
C LEU A 523 -9.70 -11.09 -4.47
N TRP A 524 -10.28 -11.74 -3.46
CA TRP A 524 -10.22 -13.18 -3.30
C TRP A 524 -11.32 -13.86 -4.11
N GLY A 525 -10.96 -14.98 -4.74
CA GLY A 525 -11.87 -15.79 -5.55
C GLY A 525 -12.53 -16.94 -4.79
N ASP A 526 -13.36 -17.71 -5.50
CA ASP A 526 -14.08 -18.88 -4.98
C ASP A 526 -13.17 -20.01 -4.44
N GLN A 527 -11.89 -20.02 -4.82
CA GLN A 527 -10.87 -20.95 -4.33
C GLN A 527 -10.33 -20.60 -2.93
N VAL A 528 -10.78 -19.50 -2.35
CA VAL A 528 -10.27 -19.01 -1.07
C VAL A 528 -11.25 -19.31 0.06
N ARG A 529 -10.74 -19.93 1.13
CA ARG A 529 -11.37 -19.92 2.45
C ARG A 529 -10.56 -19.05 3.38
N PHE A 530 -11.22 -18.38 4.33
CA PHE A 530 -10.48 -17.53 5.27
C PHE A 530 -11.01 -17.53 6.71
N VAL A 531 -10.14 -17.16 7.64
CA VAL A 531 -10.45 -16.92 9.05
C VAL A 531 -9.95 -15.53 9.44
N LEU A 532 -10.83 -14.73 10.05
CA LEU A 532 -10.50 -13.37 10.50
C LEU A 532 -9.92 -13.39 11.91
N LYS A 533 -9.05 -12.42 12.21
CA LYS A 533 -8.77 -12.04 13.60
C LYS A 533 -9.99 -11.35 14.19
N THR A 534 -10.33 -11.67 15.43
CA THR A 534 -11.40 -10.96 16.16
C THR A 534 -10.81 -9.74 16.86
N VAL A 535 -11.63 -8.69 17.03
CA VAL A 535 -11.24 -7.45 17.71
C VAL A 535 -12.07 -7.32 18.98
N ARG A 536 -11.40 -7.19 20.13
CA ARG A 536 -12.04 -6.94 21.42
C ARG A 536 -11.86 -5.50 21.85
N LEU A 537 -12.93 -4.94 22.41
CA LEU A 537 -12.97 -3.61 23.00
C LEU A 537 -12.81 -3.68 24.53
N PRO A 538 -12.42 -2.58 25.19
CA PRO A 538 -12.19 -2.57 26.65
C PRO A 538 -13.41 -2.96 27.48
N ALA A 539 -14.62 -2.71 26.98
CA ALA A 539 -15.88 -3.08 27.63
C ALA A 539 -16.17 -4.60 27.60
N GLY A 540 -15.34 -5.40 26.92
CA GLY A 540 -15.54 -6.84 26.73
C GLY A 540 -16.35 -7.20 25.49
N ASP A 541 -16.88 -6.20 24.78
CA ASP A 541 -17.58 -6.37 23.51
C ASP A 541 -16.61 -6.75 22.38
N GLU A 542 -17.10 -7.53 21.43
CA GLU A 542 -16.40 -7.93 20.22
C GLU A 542 -16.92 -7.09 19.05
N VAL A 543 -16.01 -6.57 18.22
CA VAL A 543 -16.39 -5.85 17.00
C VAL A 543 -17.00 -6.85 16.02
N THR A 544 -18.23 -6.60 15.61
CA THR A 544 -18.97 -7.46 14.70
C THR A 544 -18.41 -7.41 13.28
N GLN A 545 -18.76 -8.41 12.48
CA GLN A 545 -18.40 -8.42 11.06
C GLN A 545 -18.95 -7.18 10.30
N ARG A 546 -20.13 -6.71 10.66
CA ARG A 546 -20.74 -5.51 10.09
C ARG A 546 -19.92 -4.27 10.40
N GLU A 547 -19.44 -4.15 11.62
CA GLU A 547 -18.56 -3.03 12.04
C GLU A 547 -17.20 -3.11 11.37
N LEU A 548 -16.58 -4.30 11.27
CA LEU A 548 -15.30 -4.47 10.57
C LEU A 548 -15.35 -4.09 9.09
N THR A 549 -16.54 -4.06 8.49
CA THR A 549 -16.75 -3.67 7.08
C THR A 549 -17.36 -2.28 6.93
N SER A 550 -17.58 -1.54 8.02
CA SER A 550 -18.15 -0.19 7.99
C SER A 550 -17.33 0.81 8.80
N THR A 551 -17.56 2.11 8.54
CA THR A 551 -16.93 3.18 9.30
C THR A 551 -17.48 3.19 10.74
N PRO A 552 -16.62 3.31 11.77
CA PRO A 552 -15.19 3.61 11.67
C PRO A 552 -14.27 2.38 11.74
N TRP A 553 -14.78 1.21 12.15
CA TRP A 553 -13.94 0.05 12.50
C TRP A 553 -13.18 -0.52 11.32
N ARG A 554 -13.77 -0.51 10.12
CA ARG A 554 -13.07 -0.81 8.88
C ARG A 554 -11.74 -0.07 8.75
N TRP A 555 -11.66 1.20 9.15
CA TRP A 555 -10.43 1.99 9.03
C TRP A 555 -9.56 1.90 10.27
N ARG A 556 -10.15 1.63 11.43
CA ARG A 556 -9.42 1.54 12.71
C ARG A 556 -8.52 0.32 12.83
N VAL A 557 -8.69 -0.68 11.96
CA VAL A 557 -7.83 -1.86 11.89
C VAL A 557 -6.60 -1.68 11.00
N PHE A 558 -6.31 -0.46 10.53
CA PHE A 558 -5.19 -0.21 9.60
C PHE A 558 -3.80 -0.51 10.19
N SER A 559 -3.56 -0.16 11.46
CA SER A 559 -2.25 -0.30 12.11
C SER A 559 -2.37 -0.58 13.60
N SER A 560 -1.28 -1.09 14.19
CA SER A 560 -1.19 -1.32 15.63
C SER A 560 -1.40 -0.04 16.44
N GLU A 561 -0.89 1.10 15.96
CA GLU A 561 -1.06 2.39 16.63
C GLU A 561 -2.53 2.84 16.61
N VAL A 562 -3.21 2.70 15.48
CA VAL A 562 -4.62 3.10 15.36
C VAL A 562 -5.51 2.21 16.24
N LEU A 563 -5.26 0.90 16.28
CA LEU A 563 -5.96 -0.01 17.18
C LEU A 563 -5.76 0.38 18.65
N ALA A 564 -4.52 0.62 19.06
CA ALA A 564 -4.17 1.00 20.43
C ALA A 564 -4.81 2.34 20.82
N ALA A 565 -4.81 3.33 19.92
CA ALA A 565 -5.46 4.62 20.14
C ALA A 565 -6.98 4.51 20.35
N ASN A 566 -7.60 3.44 19.85
CA ASN A 566 -9.02 3.13 20.03
C ASN A 566 -9.28 2.08 21.11
N GLY A 567 -8.27 1.71 21.92
CA GLY A 567 -8.39 0.72 22.99
C GLY A 567 -8.66 -0.71 22.50
N ALA A 568 -8.52 -0.99 21.21
CA ALA A 568 -8.82 -2.30 20.62
C ALA A 568 -7.64 -3.26 20.75
N VAL A 569 -7.98 -4.53 21.03
CA VAL A 569 -7.01 -5.64 21.07
C VAL A 569 -7.43 -6.68 20.05
N LEU A 570 -6.51 -7.02 19.15
CA LEU A 570 -6.69 -8.11 18.21
C LEU A 570 -6.40 -9.46 18.85
N GLN A 571 -7.12 -10.47 18.40
CA GLN A 571 -6.90 -11.86 18.77
C GLN A 571 -6.53 -12.68 17.54
N ASP A 572 -5.43 -13.40 17.66
CA ASP A 572 -5.00 -14.35 16.64
C ASP A 572 -5.94 -15.57 16.63
N ASN A 573 -6.01 -16.22 15.47
CA ASN A 573 -6.75 -17.47 15.34
C ASN A 573 -6.10 -18.57 16.18
N THR A 574 -6.95 -19.40 16.77
CA THR A 574 -6.49 -20.51 17.60
C THR A 574 -6.03 -21.68 16.73
N ALA A 575 -5.25 -22.61 17.30
CA ALA A 575 -4.71 -23.76 16.55
C ALA A 575 -5.81 -24.65 15.94
N ASP A 576 -6.96 -24.79 16.60
CA ASP A 576 -8.15 -25.49 16.07
C ASP A 576 -8.75 -24.77 14.87
N GLU A 577 -8.84 -23.44 14.88
CA GLU A 577 -9.35 -22.66 13.74
C GLU A 577 -8.43 -22.80 12.52
N VAL A 578 -7.11 -22.73 12.72
CA VAL A 578 -6.10 -22.93 11.67
C VAL A 578 -6.14 -24.36 11.13
N LEU A 579 -6.27 -25.37 12.00
CA LEU A 579 -6.37 -26.76 11.59
C LEU A 579 -7.63 -27.03 10.76
N GLU A 580 -8.79 -26.54 11.21
CA GLU A 580 -10.07 -26.84 10.57
C GLU A 580 -10.23 -26.16 9.21
N ILE A 581 -9.76 -24.92 9.03
CA ILE A 581 -9.73 -24.32 7.69
C ILE A 581 -8.76 -25.05 6.75
N VAL A 582 -7.62 -25.55 7.24
CA VAL A 582 -6.70 -26.34 6.43
C VAL A 582 -7.34 -27.63 5.96
N LYS A 583 -8.11 -28.32 6.82
CA LYS A 583 -8.90 -29.49 6.42
C LYS A 583 -9.98 -29.13 5.40
N GLN A 584 -10.66 -28.00 5.59
CA GLN A 584 -11.69 -27.53 4.65
C GLN A 584 -11.10 -27.27 3.26
N VAL A 585 -9.95 -26.58 3.19
CA VAL A 585 -9.29 -26.29 1.90
C VAL A 585 -8.66 -27.53 1.28
N ASP A 586 -8.14 -28.46 2.09
CA ASP A 586 -7.70 -29.76 1.57
C ASP A 586 -8.86 -30.57 0.96
N ALA A 587 -10.07 -30.47 1.52
CA ALA A 587 -11.28 -31.04 0.92
C ALA A 587 -11.68 -30.29 -0.36
N LEU A 588 -11.61 -28.96 -0.37
CA LEU A 588 -11.84 -28.14 -1.58
C LEU A 588 -10.89 -28.52 -2.72
N ALA A 589 -9.59 -28.64 -2.42
CA ALA A 589 -8.56 -29.03 -3.40
C ALA A 589 -8.76 -30.45 -3.95
N ARG A 590 -9.52 -31.30 -3.25
CA ARG A 590 -9.90 -32.66 -3.70
C ARG A 590 -11.25 -32.70 -4.43
N GLY A 591 -12.02 -31.61 -4.43
CA GLY A 591 -13.39 -31.57 -4.94
C GLY A 591 -14.45 -32.09 -3.96
N ASP A 592 -14.09 -32.27 -2.69
CA ASP A 592 -14.91 -32.94 -1.67
C ASP A 592 -15.42 -31.98 -0.57
N GLU A 593 -15.36 -30.65 -0.77
CA GLU A 593 -15.75 -29.69 0.28
C GLU A 593 -17.18 -29.88 0.77
N ARG A 594 -18.10 -30.31 -0.10
CA ARG A 594 -19.49 -30.59 0.28
C ARG A 594 -19.58 -31.59 1.43
N ALA A 595 -18.79 -32.65 1.39
CA ALA A 595 -18.76 -33.66 2.45
C ALA A 595 -18.22 -33.09 3.77
N TYR A 596 -17.25 -32.17 3.71
CA TYR A 596 -16.78 -31.43 4.90
C TYR A 596 -17.91 -30.59 5.50
N SER A 597 -18.62 -29.83 4.67
CA SER A 597 -19.72 -28.94 5.08
C SER A 597 -20.90 -29.73 5.70
N GLU A 598 -21.28 -30.85 5.09
CA GLU A 598 -22.33 -31.74 5.60
C GLU A 598 -21.98 -32.31 6.98
N LYS A 599 -20.71 -32.70 7.19
CA LYS A 599 -20.22 -33.20 8.48
C LYS A 599 -20.27 -32.15 9.59
N LEU A 600 -20.01 -30.87 9.27
CA LEU A 600 -20.06 -29.80 10.27
C LEU A 600 -21.50 -29.44 10.65
N GLY A 601 -22.42 -29.48 9.68
CA GLY A 601 -23.83 -29.15 9.82
C GLY A 601 -24.11 -27.65 9.91
N GLY A 602 -25.23 -27.21 9.31
CA GLY A 602 -25.69 -25.80 9.37
C GLY A 602 -24.92 -24.82 8.48
N ALA A 603 -24.22 -25.31 7.45
CA ALA A 603 -23.40 -24.48 6.57
C ALA A 603 -24.20 -23.36 5.89
N ASP A 604 -25.35 -23.69 5.28
CA ASP A 604 -26.19 -22.72 4.56
C ASP A 604 -26.70 -21.61 5.47
N GLU A 605 -27.10 -21.95 6.70
CA GLU A 605 -27.56 -20.97 7.69
C GLU A 605 -26.42 -20.02 8.09
N LEU A 606 -25.23 -20.57 8.37
CA LEU A 606 -24.05 -19.78 8.76
C LEU A 606 -23.60 -18.84 7.63
N LEU A 607 -23.54 -19.34 6.39
CA LEU A 607 -23.15 -18.53 5.23
C LEU A 607 -24.20 -17.48 4.87
N SER A 608 -25.49 -17.79 5.04
CA SER A 608 -26.57 -16.82 4.88
C SER A 608 -26.47 -15.68 5.91
N LYS A 609 -26.28 -16.01 7.19
CA LYS A 609 -26.05 -15.01 8.26
C LYS A 609 -24.80 -14.18 8.00
N TRP A 610 -23.71 -14.82 7.58
CA TRP A 610 -22.48 -14.13 7.17
C TRP A 610 -22.76 -13.09 6.09
N THR A 611 -23.41 -13.50 5.00
CA THR A 611 -23.71 -12.61 3.86
C THR A 611 -24.58 -11.43 4.29
N ALA A 612 -25.60 -11.69 5.12
CA ALA A 612 -26.47 -10.64 5.64
C ALA A 612 -25.77 -9.67 6.62
N SER A 613 -24.68 -10.10 7.26
CA SER A 613 -23.93 -9.26 8.22
C SER A 613 -22.97 -8.27 7.56
N LEU A 614 -22.62 -8.46 6.28
CA LEU A 614 -21.65 -7.59 5.59
C LEU A 614 -22.23 -6.21 5.30
N ALA A 615 -21.42 -5.15 5.52
CA ALA A 615 -21.78 -3.81 5.05
C ALA A 615 -21.73 -3.71 3.52
N PHE A 616 -20.83 -4.46 2.89
CA PHE A 616 -20.68 -4.58 1.44
C PHE A 616 -20.56 -6.06 1.08
N SER A 617 -21.47 -6.56 0.23
CA SER A 617 -21.49 -7.98 -0.15
C SER A 617 -20.21 -8.46 -0.83
N HIS A 618 -19.51 -7.56 -1.54
CA HIS A 618 -18.27 -7.84 -2.26
C HIS A 618 -17.00 -7.67 -1.42
N PHE A 619 -17.10 -7.36 -0.12
CA PHE A 619 -15.93 -6.98 0.68
C PHE A 619 -14.82 -8.05 0.73
N TYR A 620 -15.16 -9.33 0.58
CA TYR A 620 -14.19 -10.42 0.51
C TYR A 620 -14.16 -11.13 -0.86
N GLY A 621 -14.62 -10.45 -1.91
CA GLY A 621 -14.82 -11.03 -3.23
C GLY A 621 -15.79 -12.22 -3.17
N ASN A 622 -15.41 -13.32 -3.83
CA ASN A 622 -16.16 -14.59 -3.84
C ASN A 622 -15.64 -15.61 -2.81
N ALA A 623 -14.69 -15.22 -1.96
CA ALA A 623 -14.20 -16.09 -0.91
C ALA A 623 -15.25 -16.32 0.17
N THR A 624 -15.20 -17.49 0.81
CA THR A 624 -16.09 -17.81 1.94
C THR A 624 -15.32 -17.98 3.24
N PRO A 625 -15.86 -17.54 4.38
CA PRO A 625 -15.22 -17.75 5.67
C PRO A 625 -15.24 -19.23 6.06
N SER A 626 -14.31 -19.65 6.92
CA SER A 626 -14.31 -21.00 7.48
C SER A 626 -15.61 -21.27 8.24
N LEU A 627 -16.27 -22.38 7.91
CA LEU A 627 -17.52 -22.77 8.56
C LEU A 627 -17.32 -23.06 10.05
N TYR A 628 -16.17 -23.65 10.42
CA TYR A 628 -15.82 -23.91 11.82
C TYR A 628 -15.69 -22.60 12.61
N PHE A 629 -15.00 -21.60 12.05
CA PHE A 629 -14.87 -20.28 12.66
C PHE A 629 -16.23 -19.61 12.84
N LEU A 630 -17.07 -19.61 11.80
CA LEU A 630 -18.43 -19.05 11.92
C LEU A 630 -19.22 -19.77 13.02
N LYS A 631 -19.20 -21.11 13.06
CA LYS A 631 -19.90 -21.87 14.10
C LYS A 631 -19.43 -21.52 15.51
N LYS A 632 -18.14 -21.26 15.69
CA LYS A 632 -17.51 -20.91 16.97
C LYS A 632 -17.85 -19.50 17.44
N HIS A 633 -17.95 -18.53 16.52
CA HIS A 633 -18.08 -17.09 16.86
C HIS A 633 -19.43 -16.46 16.52
N ALA A 634 -20.32 -17.17 15.80
CA ALA A 634 -21.56 -16.62 15.23
C ALA A 634 -22.41 -15.81 16.21
N ALA A 635 -22.54 -16.29 17.44
CA ALA A 635 -23.41 -15.68 18.45
C ALA A 635 -23.02 -14.23 18.80
N LYS A 636 -21.75 -13.84 18.63
CA LYS A 636 -21.27 -12.47 18.89
C LYS A 636 -20.88 -11.76 17.60
N PHE A 637 -20.26 -12.47 16.68
CA PHE A 637 -19.61 -11.90 15.50
C PHE A 637 -20.57 -11.56 14.36
N LEU A 638 -21.65 -12.34 14.20
CA LEU A 638 -22.64 -12.18 13.12
C LEU A 638 -23.92 -11.47 13.55
N LYS A 639 -23.87 -10.70 14.64
CA LYS A 639 -25.01 -9.97 15.18
C LYS A 639 -25.46 -8.82 14.28
#